data_AF-A0A5C6MSH7-F1
#
_entry.id   AF-A0A5C6MSH7-F1
#
_cell.length_a   1.000
_cell.length_b   1.000
_cell.length_c   1.000
_cell.angle_alpha   90.00
_cell.angle_beta   90.00
_cell.angle_gamma   90.00
#
_symmetry.space_group_name_H-M   'P 1'
#
loop_
_entity.id
_entity.type
_entity.pdbx_description
1 polymer ?
#
loop_
_entity_poly.entity_id
_entity_poly.type
_entity_poly.pdbx_seq_one_letter_code
_entity_poly.pdbx_strand_id
1 'polypeptide(L)'
;MDPSESGLATKLAEAAQSHLLQFWNELSPEEQAELTLDLQEMDLQEIMGFFRKAMEMSSNSKNEKMDTRMEPVPREVLGSVTRDREGLKTWEQSGLQCISESKVAVLLLAGGQGTRLGVSDPKGMYDVGLPSHKTLFQIQAERILKLQQLAGQKQKTKCCIPWYIMTSGRTMEATEHFFSKHDYFGLDKKDIIFFQQGMLPAMDYNGKILLERKGKVSMAPDGNGGLYRALGRQGVLDDMERRGIELIHVYCVDNILVKVADPAFIGFCVQKGADCGAKVVEKTNPTEAVGVVCKVDGSYQVVEYSEITLATAEKRSADGRLMFNAGNVANHFFTFSFLRDVVQKYEPRLQHHVAQKKIPHVDASGQLISPEKPNGIKMEKFVFDIFQFAKKFVVYEVLREDEFSPLKNADSQDGKDTPTTARHALMSLHHRWVLNAGGHFIDENGRRVPAIPRPTCLFLILYMCPCASHSDLPPLSCLVLLPCVPCNVSRDGAADSVTDDGNRNGRSALSVLIAAAQAAAQGAPVVSYRRPCPEIDEPSGCDGAVRSSDTTNSNHDNSCVEAVLLLNTTSCETIAHCFISFPPPPPSLKDGTDLPIKCEISPLVSYGGEGLEELVRGREFHPTLVIDESGVHELVKNGV
;
A
#
# COMPACT_ATOMS: atom_id res chain seq x y z
N MET A 1 -5.41 -42.43 24.07
CA MET A 1 -6.08 -42.26 25.39
C MET A 1 -7.52 -41.93 25.10
N ASP A 2 -8.46 -42.48 25.86
CA ASP A 2 -9.87 -42.13 25.73
C ASP A 2 -10.07 -40.64 26.15
N PRO A 3 -10.75 -39.78 25.36
CA PRO A 3 -11.03 -38.38 25.72
C PRO A 3 -11.77 -38.20 27.04
N SER A 4 -12.48 -39.23 27.49
CA SER A 4 -13.14 -39.26 28.79
C SER A 4 -12.15 -39.46 29.95
N GLU A 5 -11.07 -40.21 29.74
CA GLU A 5 -10.02 -40.43 30.74
C GLU A 5 -9.09 -39.21 30.90
N SER A 6 -8.99 -38.36 29.89
CA SER A 6 -8.14 -37.15 29.92
C SER A 6 -8.85 -35.89 30.43
N GLY A 7 -10.14 -35.97 30.80
CA GLY A 7 -10.95 -34.81 31.18
C GLY A 7 -11.29 -33.85 30.03
N LEU A 8 -10.81 -34.14 28.81
CA LEU A 8 -10.99 -33.32 27.62
C LEU A 8 -12.46 -33.26 27.19
N ALA A 9 -13.17 -34.38 27.23
CA ALA A 9 -14.59 -34.44 26.91
C ALA A 9 -15.43 -33.53 27.82
N THR A 10 -15.10 -33.49 29.11
CA THR A 10 -15.75 -32.61 30.09
C THR A 10 -15.46 -31.13 29.80
N LYS A 11 -14.18 -30.78 29.58
CA LYS A 11 -13.75 -29.41 29.22
C LYS A 11 -14.49 -28.89 27.97
N LEU A 12 -14.63 -29.75 26.95
CA LEU A 12 -15.38 -29.41 25.74
C LEU A 12 -16.87 -29.25 26.00
N ALA A 13 -17.48 -30.13 26.81
CA ALA A 13 -18.89 -30.04 27.18
C ALA A 13 -19.21 -28.73 27.92
N GLU A 14 -18.36 -28.34 28.88
CA GLU A 14 -18.49 -27.08 29.63
C GLU A 14 -18.37 -25.84 28.72
N ALA A 15 -17.57 -25.91 27.66
CA ALA A 15 -17.44 -24.85 26.66
C ALA A 15 -18.50 -24.94 25.52
N ALA A 16 -19.40 -25.92 25.58
CA ALA A 16 -20.35 -26.26 24.52
C ALA A 16 -19.69 -26.56 23.16
N GLN A 17 -18.52 -27.23 23.16
CA GLN A 17 -17.74 -27.60 21.97
C GLN A 17 -17.57 -29.13 21.80
N SER A 18 -18.46 -29.96 22.39
CA SER A 18 -18.37 -31.42 22.30
C SER A 18 -18.39 -31.98 20.87
N HIS A 19 -18.92 -31.23 19.90
CA HIS A 19 -18.95 -31.65 18.49
C HIS A 19 -17.55 -31.81 17.88
N LEU A 20 -16.50 -31.23 18.49
CA LEU A 20 -15.13 -31.42 18.03
C LEU A 20 -14.64 -32.88 18.14
N LEU A 21 -15.32 -33.71 18.94
CA LEU A 21 -15.04 -35.14 19.07
C LEU A 21 -16.00 -36.03 18.25
N GLN A 22 -16.86 -35.46 17.40
CA GLN A 22 -17.91 -36.22 16.69
C GLN A 22 -17.38 -37.36 15.82
N PHE A 23 -16.16 -37.23 15.30
CA PHE A 23 -15.49 -38.24 14.46
C PHE A 23 -14.45 -39.07 15.19
N TRP A 24 -14.32 -38.93 16.52
CA TRP A 24 -13.20 -39.51 17.29
C TRP A 24 -12.98 -41.01 17.04
N ASN A 25 -14.07 -41.78 16.96
CA ASN A 25 -14.02 -43.23 16.75
C ASN A 25 -13.64 -43.64 15.32
N GLU A 26 -13.61 -42.69 14.39
CA GLU A 26 -13.20 -42.90 13.00
C GLU A 26 -11.73 -42.50 12.75
N LEU A 27 -11.10 -41.83 13.72
CA LEU A 27 -9.73 -41.32 13.61
C LEU A 27 -8.69 -42.41 13.86
N SER A 28 -7.54 -42.32 13.18
CA SER A 28 -6.37 -43.11 13.53
C SER A 28 -5.79 -42.69 14.89
N PRO A 29 -4.98 -43.53 15.55
CA PRO A 29 -4.30 -43.16 16.80
C PRO A 29 -3.44 -41.88 16.67
N GLU A 30 -2.82 -41.66 15.51
CA GLU A 30 -2.02 -40.47 15.21
C GLU A 30 -2.91 -39.22 15.08
N GLU A 31 -4.04 -39.32 14.39
CA GLU A 31 -5.02 -38.24 14.26
C GLU A 31 -5.66 -37.89 15.61
N GLN A 32 -5.95 -38.90 16.45
CA GLN A 32 -6.42 -38.71 17.81
C GLN A 32 -5.39 -37.95 18.66
N ALA A 33 -4.11 -38.28 18.53
CA ALA A 33 -3.03 -37.60 19.23
C ALA A 33 -2.88 -36.14 18.76
N GLU A 34 -2.91 -35.89 17.44
CA GLU A 34 -2.87 -34.53 16.87
C GLU A 34 -4.05 -33.68 17.39
N LEU A 35 -5.27 -34.20 17.29
CA LEU A 35 -6.47 -33.48 17.76
C LEU A 35 -6.42 -33.23 19.28
N THR A 36 -5.90 -34.19 20.06
CA THR A 36 -5.76 -34.02 21.51
C THR A 36 -4.84 -32.86 21.85
N LEU A 37 -3.68 -32.77 21.19
CA LEU A 37 -2.72 -31.68 21.39
C LEU A 37 -3.35 -30.34 21.06
N ASP A 38 -3.97 -30.23 19.87
CA ASP A 38 -4.66 -29.01 19.43
C ASP A 38 -5.68 -28.54 20.51
N LEU A 39 -6.53 -29.46 21.00
CA LEU A 39 -7.60 -29.11 21.95
C LEU A 39 -7.11 -28.87 23.39
N GLN A 40 -6.01 -29.49 23.80
CA GLN A 40 -5.42 -29.27 25.12
C GLN A 40 -4.78 -27.89 25.25
N GLU A 41 -4.08 -27.43 24.20
CA GLU A 41 -3.43 -26.12 24.17
C GLU A 41 -4.42 -24.95 24.13
N MET A 42 -5.65 -25.18 23.67
CA MET A 42 -6.69 -24.15 23.60
C MET A 42 -7.28 -23.81 24.98
N ASP A 43 -7.26 -22.52 25.32
CA ASP A 43 -8.11 -21.98 26.39
C ASP A 43 -9.51 -21.70 25.83
N LEU A 44 -10.37 -22.72 25.87
CA LEU A 44 -11.72 -22.64 25.32
C LEU A 44 -12.59 -21.58 26.01
N GLN A 45 -12.41 -21.35 27.32
CA GLN A 45 -13.20 -20.35 28.03
C GLN A 45 -12.81 -18.94 27.60
N GLU A 46 -11.51 -18.68 27.43
CA GLU A 46 -11.01 -17.43 26.87
C GLU A 46 -11.51 -17.22 25.43
N ILE A 47 -11.36 -18.22 24.56
CA ILE A 47 -11.80 -18.17 23.15
C ILE A 47 -13.31 -17.90 23.05
N MET A 48 -14.13 -18.59 23.83
CA MET A 48 -15.57 -18.34 23.86
C MET A 48 -15.90 -16.95 24.40
N GLY A 49 -15.11 -16.44 25.35
CA GLY A 49 -15.17 -15.06 25.81
C GLY A 49 -14.87 -14.05 24.70
N PHE A 50 -13.86 -14.31 23.87
CA PHE A 50 -13.54 -13.49 22.70
C PHE A 50 -14.68 -13.49 21.69
N PHE A 51 -15.22 -14.66 21.36
CA PHE A 51 -16.34 -14.78 20.42
C PHE A 51 -17.55 -13.96 20.85
N ARG A 52 -17.99 -14.10 22.12
CA ARG A 52 -19.13 -13.34 22.65
C ARG A 52 -18.92 -11.83 22.53
N LYS A 53 -17.77 -11.32 22.98
CA LYS A 53 -17.43 -9.89 22.90
C LYS A 53 -17.40 -9.41 21.45
N ALA A 54 -16.78 -10.17 20.55
CA ALA A 54 -16.65 -9.80 19.15
C ALA A 54 -18.02 -9.70 18.45
N MET A 55 -18.94 -10.63 18.74
CA MET A 55 -20.31 -10.62 18.20
C MET A 55 -21.18 -9.51 18.80
N GLU A 56 -21.05 -9.22 20.10
CA GLU A 56 -21.73 -8.08 20.76
C GLU A 56 -21.30 -6.73 20.18
N MET A 57 -20.02 -6.60 19.81
CA MET A 57 -19.50 -5.37 19.21
C MET A 57 -19.92 -5.21 17.76
N SER A 58 -19.82 -6.27 16.96
CA SER A 58 -20.20 -6.24 15.53
C SER A 58 -21.68 -5.90 15.32
N SER A 59 -22.55 -6.25 16.27
CA SER A 59 -23.98 -5.92 16.22
C SER A 59 -24.30 -4.48 16.67
N ASN A 60 -23.44 -3.87 17.50
CA ASN A 60 -23.62 -2.52 18.03
C ASN A 60 -22.93 -1.43 17.19
N SER A 61 -21.98 -1.79 16.35
CA SER A 61 -21.31 -0.92 15.38
C SER A 61 -22.22 -0.61 14.18
N LYS A 62 -23.19 0.30 14.38
CA LYS A 62 -23.70 1.09 13.25
C LYS A 62 -22.64 2.13 12.89
N ASN A 63 -21.95 1.96 11.76
CA ASN A 63 -20.81 2.79 11.31
C ASN A 63 -21.05 4.32 11.45
N GLU A 64 -22.30 4.79 11.28
CA GLU A 64 -22.67 6.20 11.47
C GLU A 64 -22.27 6.80 12.83
N LYS A 65 -22.22 6.00 13.90
CA LYS A 65 -21.79 6.46 15.23
C LYS A 65 -20.27 6.64 15.35
N MET A 66 -19.48 5.97 14.53
CA MET A 66 -18.02 6.11 14.56
C MET A 66 -17.59 7.34 13.75
N ASP A 67 -18.09 7.47 12.53
CA ASP A 67 -17.80 8.59 11.62
C ASP A 67 -18.02 9.97 12.25
N THR A 68 -19.07 10.11 13.06
CA THR A 68 -19.41 11.37 13.75
C THR A 68 -18.43 11.76 14.86
N ARG A 69 -17.63 10.80 15.36
CA ARG A 69 -16.62 11.00 16.40
C ARG A 69 -15.19 11.10 15.84
N MET A 70 -15.03 10.93 14.52
CA MET A 70 -13.73 10.98 13.87
C MET A 70 -13.26 12.42 13.66
N GLU A 71 -12.02 12.69 14.08
CA GLU A 71 -11.31 13.93 13.85
C GLU A 71 -10.01 13.66 13.08
N PRO A 72 -9.61 14.52 12.13
CA PRO A 72 -8.36 14.35 11.41
C PRO A 72 -7.14 14.49 12.33
N VAL A 73 -5.99 13.97 11.91
CA VAL A 73 -4.74 14.13 12.66
C VAL A 73 -4.40 15.63 12.77
N PRO A 74 -4.19 16.15 13.98
CA PRO A 74 -3.88 17.57 14.18
C PRO A 74 -2.46 17.87 13.69
N ARG A 75 -2.24 19.07 13.14
CA ARG A 75 -0.98 19.44 12.48
C ARG A 75 0.23 19.41 13.42
N GLU A 76 0.00 19.61 14.72
CA GLU A 76 1.05 19.71 15.74
C GLU A 76 1.80 18.39 15.96
N VAL A 77 1.15 17.26 15.66
CA VAL A 77 1.76 15.92 15.78
C VAL A 77 2.20 15.33 14.45
N LEU A 78 1.92 16.01 13.34
CA LEU A 78 2.16 15.53 11.97
C LEU A 78 3.42 16.18 11.38
N GLY A 79 4.51 15.41 11.31
CA GLY A 79 5.69 15.75 10.52
C GLY A 79 5.55 15.25 9.07
N SER A 80 6.25 15.87 8.13
CA SER A 80 6.17 15.52 6.71
C SER A 80 7.49 15.71 5.98
N VAL A 81 7.90 14.71 5.18
CA VAL A 81 9.14 14.79 4.38
C VAL A 81 9.12 15.90 3.33
N THR A 82 7.94 16.37 2.94
CA THR A 82 7.81 17.42 1.92
C THR A 82 7.75 18.81 2.53
N ARG A 83 7.01 18.98 3.63
CA ARG A 83 6.81 20.27 4.30
C ARG A 83 7.97 20.63 5.24
N ASP A 84 8.57 19.64 5.88
CA ASP A 84 9.59 19.82 6.90
C ASP A 84 10.99 19.44 6.39
N ARG A 85 11.27 19.69 5.09
CA ARG A 85 12.54 19.32 4.42
C ARG A 85 13.78 19.79 5.18
N GLU A 86 13.71 20.96 5.80
CA GLU A 86 14.82 21.53 6.58
C GLU A 86 15.17 20.68 7.82
N GLY A 87 14.19 19.99 8.41
CA GLY A 87 14.38 19.14 9.59
C GLY A 87 14.94 17.75 9.28
N LEU A 88 14.77 17.27 8.04
CA LEU A 88 15.09 15.89 7.63
C LEU A 88 16.52 15.47 7.98
N LYS A 89 17.50 16.31 7.65
CA LYS A 89 18.92 16.01 7.90
C LYS A 89 19.21 15.85 9.39
N THR A 90 18.57 16.66 10.23
CA THR A 90 18.71 16.59 11.69
C THR A 90 18.05 15.33 12.24
N TRP A 91 16.87 14.95 11.73
CA TRP A 91 16.21 13.71 12.11
C TRP A 91 17.04 12.50 11.72
N GLU A 92 17.49 12.44 10.47
CA GLU A 92 18.35 11.36 9.98
C GLU A 92 19.63 11.22 10.82
N GLN A 93 20.28 12.32 11.17
CA GLN A 93 21.45 12.31 12.04
C GLN A 93 21.14 11.73 13.43
N SER A 94 20.02 12.14 14.02
CA SER A 94 19.57 11.63 15.32
C SER A 94 19.26 10.14 15.27
N GLY A 95 18.59 9.65 14.22
CA GLY A 95 18.29 8.23 14.08
C GLY A 95 19.55 7.38 13.84
N LEU A 96 20.46 7.84 12.98
CA LEU A 96 21.75 7.18 12.77
C LEU A 96 22.59 7.11 14.06
N GLN A 97 22.51 8.14 14.91
CA GLN A 97 23.15 8.10 16.23
C GLN A 97 22.54 6.98 17.09
N CYS A 98 21.21 6.89 17.20
CA CYS A 98 20.57 5.83 17.96
C CYS A 98 20.93 4.42 17.43
N ILE A 99 21.04 4.26 16.10
CA ILE A 99 21.51 3.02 15.47
C ILE A 99 22.95 2.72 15.89
N SER A 100 23.86 3.70 15.83
CA SER A 100 25.26 3.51 16.17
C SER A 100 25.48 3.10 17.64
N GLU A 101 24.58 3.53 18.53
CA GLU A 101 24.55 3.17 19.95
C GLU A 101 23.93 1.78 20.20
N SER A 102 23.53 1.05 19.14
CA SER A 102 22.86 -0.25 19.20
C SER A 102 21.56 -0.24 20.03
N LYS A 103 20.84 0.89 20.03
CA LYS A 103 19.57 1.07 20.76
C LYS A 103 18.33 0.77 19.92
N VAL A 104 18.51 0.53 18.62
CA VAL A 104 17.43 0.35 17.65
C VAL A 104 17.31 -1.12 17.28
N ALA A 105 16.09 -1.64 17.33
CA ALA A 105 15.73 -2.93 16.74
C ALA A 105 14.62 -2.74 15.70
N VAL A 106 14.50 -3.74 14.82
CA VAL A 106 13.39 -3.83 13.87
C VAL A 106 12.56 -5.08 14.16
N LEU A 107 11.25 -4.94 14.02
CA LEU A 107 10.30 -6.02 14.22
C LEU A 107 9.45 -6.20 12.97
N LEU A 108 9.61 -7.34 12.33
CA LEU A 108 8.92 -7.70 11.11
C LEU A 108 7.67 -8.52 11.38
N LEU A 109 6.54 -8.06 10.85
CA LEU A 109 5.28 -8.79 10.82
C LEU A 109 5.24 -9.69 9.57
N ALA A 110 5.68 -10.94 9.70
CA ALA A 110 5.80 -11.94 8.62
C ALA A 110 4.89 -13.17 8.82
N GLY A 111 3.81 -13.03 9.58
CA GLY A 111 2.90 -14.14 9.89
C GLY A 111 1.98 -14.60 8.75
N GLY A 112 1.86 -13.81 7.67
CA GLY A 112 0.99 -14.09 6.54
C GLY A 112 1.62 -15.03 5.50
N GLN A 113 0.84 -15.98 4.99
CA GLN A 113 1.21 -16.80 3.84
C GLN A 113 0.97 -16.06 2.51
N GLY A 114 1.70 -16.41 1.46
CA GLY A 114 1.55 -15.85 0.11
C GLY A 114 0.36 -16.38 -0.69
N THR A 115 -0.64 -17.00 -0.07
CA THR A 115 -1.70 -17.75 -0.78
C THR A 115 -2.51 -16.90 -1.75
N ARG A 116 -2.77 -15.61 -1.44
CA ARG A 116 -3.44 -14.67 -2.36
C ARG A 116 -2.61 -14.36 -3.61
N LEU A 117 -1.29 -14.56 -3.54
CA LEU A 117 -0.35 -14.43 -4.66
C LEU A 117 -0.22 -15.73 -5.48
N GLY A 118 -0.90 -16.81 -5.07
CA GLY A 118 -0.83 -18.11 -5.73
C GLY A 118 0.35 -18.98 -5.30
N VAL A 119 1.05 -18.64 -4.22
CA VAL A 119 2.17 -19.43 -3.67
C VAL A 119 1.89 -19.91 -2.25
N SER A 120 2.43 -21.08 -1.88
CA SER A 120 2.32 -21.64 -0.53
C SER A 120 3.32 -21.03 0.46
N ASP A 121 4.41 -20.46 -0.05
CA ASP A 121 5.53 -20.00 0.77
C ASP A 121 5.21 -18.71 1.54
N PRO A 122 5.94 -18.45 2.65
CA PRO A 122 5.93 -17.16 3.32
C PRO A 122 6.19 -16.01 2.36
N LYS A 123 5.44 -14.92 2.53
CA LYS A 123 5.45 -13.79 1.60
C LYS A 123 6.81 -13.11 1.45
N GLY A 124 7.64 -13.14 2.49
CA GLY A 124 9.00 -12.60 2.44
C GLY A 124 9.93 -13.33 1.45
N MET A 125 9.61 -14.58 1.09
CA MET A 125 10.36 -15.38 0.12
C MET A 125 9.98 -15.05 -1.33
N TYR A 126 9.02 -14.15 -1.55
CA TYR A 126 8.53 -13.84 -2.88
C TYR A 126 9.57 -13.06 -3.69
N ASP A 127 9.86 -13.53 -4.91
CA ASP A 127 10.60 -12.80 -5.95
C ASP A 127 9.59 -12.11 -6.88
N VAL A 128 9.65 -10.78 -6.96
CA VAL A 128 8.74 -9.98 -7.79
C VAL A 128 9.20 -9.83 -9.25
N GLY A 129 10.34 -10.44 -9.61
CA GLY A 129 10.96 -10.37 -10.93
C GLY A 129 11.83 -9.12 -11.11
N LEU A 130 12.62 -8.77 -10.10
CA LEU A 130 13.67 -7.76 -10.24
C LEU A 130 14.84 -8.32 -11.08
N PRO A 131 15.66 -7.48 -11.74
CA PRO A 131 16.88 -7.93 -12.41
C PRO A 131 17.79 -8.83 -11.55
N SER A 132 17.89 -8.57 -10.24
CA SER A 132 18.68 -9.37 -9.31
C SER A 132 18.01 -10.65 -8.81
N HIS A 133 16.70 -10.81 -9.03
CA HIS A 133 15.87 -11.87 -8.44
C HIS A 133 15.88 -11.92 -6.89
N LYS A 134 16.30 -10.83 -6.22
CA LYS A 134 16.28 -10.74 -4.75
C LYS A 134 14.86 -10.82 -4.21
N THR A 135 14.68 -11.62 -3.18
CA THR A 135 13.41 -11.73 -2.44
C THR A 135 13.18 -10.53 -1.52
N LEU A 136 11.95 -10.34 -1.05
CA LEU A 136 11.64 -9.29 -0.08
C LEU A 136 12.48 -9.39 1.20
N PHE A 137 12.74 -10.60 1.71
CA PHE A 137 13.61 -10.81 2.87
C PHE A 137 15.04 -10.33 2.61
N GLN A 138 15.61 -10.67 1.45
CA GLN A 138 16.97 -10.26 1.13
C GLN A 138 17.10 -8.74 1.01
N ILE A 139 16.18 -8.07 0.32
CA ILE A 139 16.17 -6.60 0.20
C ILE A 139 16.10 -5.94 1.58
N GLN A 140 15.28 -6.47 2.49
CA GLN A 140 15.16 -5.97 3.86
C GLN A 140 16.43 -6.21 4.68
N ALA A 141 17.06 -7.38 4.57
CA ALA A 141 18.31 -7.72 5.23
C ALA A 141 19.45 -6.79 4.80
N GLU A 142 19.58 -6.55 3.49
CA GLU A 142 20.61 -5.67 2.93
C GLU A 142 20.41 -4.21 3.34
N ARG A 143 19.16 -3.76 3.52
CA ARG A 143 18.86 -2.44 4.11
C ARG A 143 19.36 -2.32 5.56
N ILE A 144 19.19 -3.37 6.36
CA ILE A 144 19.73 -3.42 7.73
C ILE A 144 21.26 -3.36 7.71
N LEU A 145 21.90 -4.19 6.91
CA LEU A 145 23.36 -4.21 6.75
C LEU A 145 23.90 -2.83 6.33
N LYS A 146 23.26 -2.20 5.35
CA LYS A 146 23.65 -0.86 4.89
C LYS A 146 23.59 0.17 6.01
N LEU A 147 22.53 0.16 6.82
CA LEU A 147 22.42 1.09 7.95
C LEU A 147 23.48 0.83 9.02
N GLN A 148 23.81 -0.43 9.31
CA GLN A 148 24.91 -0.75 10.23
C GLN A 148 26.25 -0.22 9.70
N GLN A 149 26.48 -0.30 8.38
CA GLN A 149 27.68 0.27 7.74
C GLN A 149 27.68 1.80 7.83
N LEU A 150 26.59 2.47 7.44
CA LEU A 150 26.48 3.94 7.44
C LEU A 150 26.64 4.52 8.85
N ALA A 151 25.93 3.95 9.84
CA ALA A 151 26.03 4.37 11.23
C ALA A 151 27.43 4.08 11.80
N GLY A 152 28.00 2.91 11.48
CA GLY A 152 29.31 2.51 11.98
C GLY A 152 30.47 3.30 11.39
N GLN A 153 30.42 3.67 10.12
CA GLN A 153 31.41 4.55 9.47
C GLN A 153 31.40 5.95 10.10
N LYS A 154 30.21 6.50 10.34
CA LYS A 154 30.03 7.85 10.86
C LYS A 154 30.53 7.99 12.30
N GLN A 155 30.31 6.97 13.13
CA GLN A 155 30.61 7.00 14.56
C GLN A 155 31.84 6.16 14.95
N LYS A 156 32.52 5.55 13.95
CA LYS A 156 33.71 4.71 14.12
C LYS A 156 33.51 3.58 15.15
N THR A 157 32.30 3.04 15.20
CA THR A 157 31.92 1.95 16.11
C THR A 157 31.17 0.87 15.35
N LYS A 158 31.33 -0.39 15.74
CA LYS A 158 30.49 -1.47 15.20
C LYS A 158 29.14 -1.41 15.92
N CYS A 159 28.05 -1.41 15.18
CA CYS A 159 26.70 -1.38 15.75
C CYS A 159 25.85 -2.55 15.25
N CYS A 160 24.81 -2.87 16.02
CA CYS A 160 23.86 -3.92 15.72
C CYS A 160 22.43 -3.37 15.66
N ILE A 161 21.65 -3.85 14.70
CA ILE A 161 20.21 -3.68 14.65
C ILE A 161 19.60 -5.09 14.72
N PRO A 162 19.16 -5.57 15.90
CA PRO A 162 18.49 -6.86 15.99
C PRO A 162 17.23 -6.91 15.15
N TRP A 163 17.00 -8.03 14.49
CA TRP A 163 15.85 -8.28 13.65
C TRP A 163 14.95 -9.35 14.27
N TYR A 164 13.84 -8.89 14.85
CA TYR A 164 12.81 -9.76 15.38
C TYR A 164 11.81 -10.09 14.27
N ILE A 165 11.62 -11.35 13.95
CA ILE A 165 10.76 -11.80 12.84
C ILE A 165 9.59 -12.60 13.43
N MET A 166 8.41 -11.97 13.42
CA MET A 166 7.17 -12.61 13.85
C MET A 166 6.61 -13.46 12.72
N THR A 167 6.53 -14.77 12.93
CA THR A 167 5.95 -15.74 12.00
C THR A 167 4.60 -16.27 12.52
N SER A 168 3.89 -17.07 11.74
CA SER A 168 2.80 -17.92 12.23
C SER A 168 3.25 -19.37 12.29
N GLY A 169 2.46 -20.23 12.93
CA GLY A 169 2.71 -21.69 12.90
C GLY A 169 2.77 -22.28 11.49
N ARG A 170 2.22 -21.60 10.48
CA ARG A 170 2.27 -22.03 9.09
C ARG A 170 3.49 -21.54 8.31
N THR A 171 4.23 -20.57 8.84
CA THR A 171 5.35 -19.92 8.13
C THR A 171 6.68 -20.08 8.86
N MET A 172 6.69 -20.53 10.12
CA MET A 172 7.90 -20.59 10.96
C MET A 172 9.02 -21.42 10.31
N GLU A 173 8.80 -22.72 10.13
CA GLU A 173 9.84 -23.65 9.66
C GLU A 173 10.41 -23.25 8.29
N ALA A 174 9.52 -22.91 7.34
CA ALA A 174 9.93 -22.48 6.00
C ALA A 174 10.78 -21.21 6.05
N THR A 175 10.45 -20.26 6.93
CA THR A 175 11.21 -19.01 7.10
C THR A 175 12.59 -19.27 7.71
N GLU A 176 12.67 -20.04 8.80
CA GLU A 176 13.96 -20.36 9.43
C GLU A 176 14.89 -21.12 8.47
N HIS A 177 14.34 -22.10 7.75
CA HIS A 177 15.08 -22.84 6.73
C HIS A 177 15.59 -21.92 5.62
N PHE A 178 14.73 -21.01 5.12
CA PHE A 178 15.10 -20.07 4.07
C PHE A 178 16.25 -19.14 4.49
N PHE A 179 16.20 -18.58 5.70
CA PHE A 179 17.29 -17.76 6.23
C PHE A 179 18.57 -18.56 6.41
N SER A 180 18.50 -19.77 6.97
CA SER A 180 19.68 -20.62 7.12
C SER A 180 20.29 -21.03 5.78
N LYS A 181 19.47 -21.27 4.76
CA LYS A 181 19.93 -21.60 3.40
C LYS A 181 20.72 -20.47 2.74
N HIS A 182 20.39 -19.22 3.07
CA HIS A 182 21.02 -18.02 2.50
C HIS A 182 22.04 -17.37 3.43
N ASP A 183 22.57 -18.13 4.41
CA ASP A 183 23.53 -17.64 5.39
C ASP A 183 23.11 -16.30 6.02
N TYR A 184 21.82 -16.21 6.37
CA TYR A 184 21.21 -15.04 6.99
C TYR A 184 21.41 -13.73 6.19
N PHE A 185 21.63 -13.83 4.89
CA PHE A 185 21.89 -12.72 3.96
C PHE A 185 23.06 -11.82 4.40
N GLY A 186 24.03 -12.39 5.12
CA GLY A 186 25.21 -11.68 5.63
C GLY A 186 25.03 -11.02 7.00
N LEU A 187 23.84 -11.08 7.60
CA LEU A 187 23.64 -10.68 9.00
C LEU A 187 24.15 -11.77 9.96
N ASP A 188 24.50 -11.37 11.18
CA ASP A 188 24.89 -12.35 12.21
C ASP A 188 23.64 -13.11 12.70
N LYS A 189 23.67 -14.44 12.60
CA LYS A 189 22.59 -15.34 13.05
C LYS A 189 22.08 -14.99 14.45
N LYS A 190 22.97 -14.61 15.37
CA LYS A 190 22.59 -14.33 16.77
C LYS A 190 21.71 -13.08 16.92
N ASP A 191 21.68 -12.22 15.90
CA ASP A 191 20.96 -10.96 15.87
C ASP A 191 19.65 -11.07 15.08
N ILE A 192 19.28 -12.27 14.62
CA ILE A 192 17.98 -12.58 14.02
C ILE A 192 17.21 -13.51 14.97
N ILE A 193 16.06 -13.03 15.44
CA ILE A 193 15.24 -13.71 16.44
C ILE A 193 13.89 -14.02 15.81
N PHE A 194 13.65 -15.30 15.53
CA PHE A 194 12.33 -15.78 15.11
C PHE A 194 11.45 -16.03 16.33
N PHE A 195 10.19 -15.64 16.24
CA PHE A 195 9.19 -15.93 17.26
C PHE A 195 7.82 -16.06 16.61
N GLN A 196 6.94 -16.87 17.21
CA GLN A 196 5.66 -17.22 16.59
C GLN A 196 4.50 -16.43 17.22
N GLN A 197 3.59 -15.89 16.42
CA GLN A 197 2.32 -15.38 16.94
C GLN A 197 1.36 -16.52 17.33
N GLY A 198 0.29 -16.17 18.04
CA GLY A 198 -0.75 -17.11 18.42
C GLY A 198 -1.61 -17.55 17.22
N MET A 199 -2.50 -18.50 17.48
CA MET A 199 -3.50 -18.94 16.53
C MET A 199 -4.85 -18.98 17.25
N LEU A 200 -5.92 -18.62 16.54
CA LEU A 200 -7.30 -18.74 17.01
C LEU A 200 -8.09 -19.68 16.09
N PRO A 201 -9.04 -20.46 16.64
CA PRO A 201 -9.91 -21.27 15.82
C PRO A 201 -10.88 -20.41 15.01
N ALA A 202 -11.17 -20.84 13.80
CA ALA A 202 -12.26 -20.32 13.01
C ALA A 202 -13.59 -20.84 13.58
N MET A 203 -14.62 -19.99 13.62
CA MET A 203 -15.87 -20.30 14.29
C MET A 203 -17.06 -20.02 13.36
N ASP A 204 -18.12 -20.80 13.46
CA ASP A 204 -19.39 -20.47 12.81
C ASP A 204 -20.10 -19.30 13.50
N TYR A 205 -21.20 -18.82 12.93
CA TYR A 205 -21.98 -17.71 13.48
C TYR A 205 -22.69 -18.05 14.81
N ASN A 206 -22.76 -19.32 15.20
CA ASN A 206 -23.35 -19.80 16.45
C ASN A 206 -22.29 -20.00 17.55
N GLY A 207 -21.02 -19.71 17.27
CA GLY A 207 -19.91 -19.87 18.21
C GLY A 207 -19.38 -21.30 18.31
N LYS A 208 -19.61 -22.14 17.30
CA LYS A 208 -19.00 -23.47 17.19
C LYS A 208 -17.68 -23.39 16.45
N ILE A 209 -16.63 -23.96 17.03
CA ILE A 209 -15.34 -24.11 16.38
C ILE A 209 -15.48 -25.04 15.16
N LEU A 210 -14.91 -24.65 14.03
CA LEU A 210 -14.95 -25.41 12.79
C LEU A 210 -13.80 -26.42 12.71
N LEU A 211 -14.11 -27.63 12.25
CA LEU A 211 -13.11 -28.65 11.90
C LEU A 211 -12.72 -28.51 10.42
N GLU A 212 -11.43 -28.42 10.12
CA GLU A 212 -10.90 -28.41 8.74
C GLU A 212 -10.96 -29.82 8.12
N ARG A 213 -10.64 -30.84 8.91
CA ARG A 213 -10.82 -32.27 8.62
C ARG A 213 -11.25 -32.99 9.92
N LYS A 214 -11.69 -34.24 9.83
CA LYS A 214 -12.26 -35.01 10.97
C LYS A 214 -11.43 -34.91 12.26
N GLY A 215 -10.10 -34.97 12.14
CA GLY A 215 -9.16 -34.87 13.26
C GLY A 215 -8.40 -33.54 13.37
N LYS A 216 -8.86 -32.45 12.74
CA LYS A 216 -8.12 -31.17 12.74
C LYS A 216 -9.02 -29.96 12.89
N VAL A 217 -8.68 -29.08 13.83
CA VAL A 217 -9.34 -27.79 14.00
C VAL A 217 -8.89 -26.80 12.93
N SER A 218 -9.84 -26.05 12.36
CA SER A 218 -9.53 -24.96 11.44
C SER A 218 -8.94 -23.78 12.20
N MET A 219 -7.61 -23.63 12.14
CA MET A 219 -6.87 -22.58 12.85
C MET A 219 -6.39 -21.48 11.90
N ALA A 220 -6.47 -20.23 12.35
CA ALA A 220 -5.90 -19.07 11.67
C ALA A 220 -5.04 -18.23 12.62
N PRO A 221 -4.06 -17.45 12.11
CA PRO A 221 -3.33 -16.52 12.96
C PRO A 221 -4.26 -15.52 13.65
N ASP A 222 -3.92 -15.09 14.87
CA ASP A 222 -4.73 -14.21 15.72
C ASP A 222 -4.63 -12.71 15.37
N GLY A 223 -4.27 -12.41 14.12
CA GLY A 223 -4.04 -11.06 13.61
C GLY A 223 -2.66 -10.50 13.96
N ASN A 224 -2.24 -9.43 13.30
CA ASN A 224 -0.93 -8.82 13.55
C ASN A 224 -0.81 -8.18 14.96
N GLY A 225 -1.94 -7.91 15.64
CA GLY A 225 -1.97 -7.51 17.04
C GLY A 225 -1.75 -8.66 18.03
N GLY A 226 -1.75 -9.91 17.57
CA GLY A 226 -1.26 -11.07 18.34
C GLY A 226 0.22 -10.94 18.73
N LEU A 227 0.94 -10.01 18.08
CA LEU A 227 2.27 -9.55 18.41
C LEU A 227 2.50 -9.40 19.91
N TYR A 228 1.65 -8.66 20.61
CA TYR A 228 1.93 -8.29 22.00
C TYR A 228 1.91 -9.50 22.94
N ARG A 229 0.98 -10.42 22.71
CA ARG A 229 0.90 -11.68 23.47
C ARG A 229 2.13 -12.55 23.20
N ALA A 230 2.56 -12.61 21.93
CA ALA A 230 3.74 -13.36 21.51
C ALA A 230 5.04 -12.80 22.11
N LEU A 231 5.19 -11.47 22.13
CA LEU A 231 6.34 -10.77 22.70
C LEU A 231 6.58 -11.13 24.17
N GLY A 232 5.50 -11.18 24.96
CA GLY A 232 5.58 -11.54 26.38
C GLY A 232 5.80 -13.03 26.61
N ARG A 233 5.07 -13.90 25.88
CA ARG A 233 5.12 -15.35 26.10
C ARG A 233 6.44 -15.99 25.68
N GLN A 234 7.11 -15.45 24.66
CA GLN A 234 8.33 -16.04 24.09
C GLN A 234 9.61 -15.33 24.53
N GLY A 235 9.55 -14.48 25.56
CA GLY A 235 10.73 -13.81 26.11
C GLY A 235 11.40 -12.82 25.16
N VAL A 236 10.67 -12.32 24.15
CA VAL A 236 11.21 -11.37 23.16
C VAL A 236 11.46 -10.02 23.84
N LEU A 237 10.57 -9.58 24.74
CA LEU A 237 10.81 -8.39 25.55
C LEU A 237 12.05 -8.53 26.45
N ASP A 238 12.27 -9.71 27.02
CA ASP A 238 13.43 -9.96 27.88
C ASP A 238 14.75 -9.92 27.08
N ASP A 239 14.73 -10.38 25.82
CA ASP A 239 15.87 -10.23 24.91
C ASP A 239 16.13 -8.77 24.53
N MET A 240 15.08 -7.99 24.22
CA MET A 240 15.20 -6.55 23.96
C MET A 240 15.81 -5.80 25.15
N GLU A 241 15.33 -6.08 26.37
CA GLU A 241 15.84 -5.48 27.61
C GLU A 241 17.30 -5.83 27.84
N ARG A 242 17.66 -7.12 27.71
CA ARG A 242 19.04 -7.61 27.85
C ARG A 242 20.00 -6.94 26.86
N ARG A 243 19.54 -6.68 25.63
CA ARG A 243 20.32 -6.02 24.57
C ARG A 243 20.40 -4.50 24.72
N GLY A 244 19.62 -3.90 25.63
CA GLY A 244 19.55 -2.45 25.80
C GLY A 244 18.81 -1.74 24.66
N ILE A 245 17.84 -2.41 24.03
CA ILE A 245 17.01 -1.82 22.98
C ILE A 245 16.06 -0.81 23.60
N GLU A 246 16.04 0.40 23.04
CA GLU A 246 15.16 1.50 23.48
C GLU A 246 14.09 1.81 22.43
N LEU A 247 14.37 1.56 21.14
CA LEU A 247 13.57 2.02 20.01
C LEU A 247 13.28 0.85 19.06
N ILE A 248 12.01 0.63 18.73
CA ILE A 248 11.57 -0.48 17.91
C ILE A 248 10.83 0.07 16.69
N HIS A 249 11.33 -0.25 15.50
CA HIS A 249 10.62 0.00 14.25
C HIS A 249 9.86 -1.28 13.82
N VAL A 250 8.54 -1.26 13.94
CA VAL A 250 7.65 -2.34 13.53
C VAL A 250 7.19 -2.10 12.09
N TYR A 251 7.26 -3.10 11.23
CA TYR A 251 6.82 -2.96 9.83
C TYR A 251 6.27 -4.27 9.23
N CYS A 252 5.50 -4.13 8.14
CA CYS A 252 4.93 -5.27 7.41
C CYS A 252 5.86 -5.78 6.29
N VAL A 253 5.88 -7.10 6.10
CA VAL A 253 6.81 -7.77 5.16
C VAL A 253 6.59 -7.43 3.68
N ASP A 254 5.40 -6.96 3.30
CA ASP A 254 4.98 -6.93 1.90
C ASP A 254 5.23 -5.63 1.15
N ASN A 255 5.86 -4.65 1.77
CA ASN A 255 6.22 -3.40 1.10
C ASN A 255 7.66 -3.47 0.57
N ILE A 256 7.82 -3.52 -0.75
CA ILE A 256 9.15 -3.58 -1.38
C ILE A 256 9.97 -2.29 -1.16
N LEU A 257 9.30 -1.16 -0.93
CA LEU A 257 9.92 0.15 -0.70
C LEU A 257 10.18 0.45 0.78
N VAL A 258 9.93 -0.50 1.68
CA VAL A 258 10.06 -0.25 3.13
C VAL A 258 11.47 0.19 3.51
N LYS A 259 11.61 1.41 4.05
CA LYS A 259 12.85 1.89 4.66
C LYS A 259 13.04 1.24 6.03
N VAL A 260 13.53 0.00 6.05
CA VAL A 260 13.80 -0.76 7.29
C VAL A 260 14.76 0.05 8.18
N ALA A 261 14.44 0.17 9.47
CA ALA A 261 15.14 1.04 10.43
C ALA A 261 15.36 2.51 9.94
N ASP A 262 14.38 3.11 9.25
CA ASP A 262 14.50 4.48 8.71
C ASP A 262 14.99 5.50 9.76
N PRO A 263 16.23 6.03 9.61
CA PRO A 263 16.80 6.94 10.60
C PRO A 263 16.05 8.28 10.64
N ALA A 264 15.44 8.74 9.54
CA ALA A 264 14.66 9.98 9.55
C ALA A 264 13.39 9.83 10.40
N PHE A 265 12.63 8.74 10.20
CA PHE A 265 11.44 8.46 11.01
C PHE A 265 11.77 8.23 12.50
N ILE A 266 12.81 7.45 12.79
CA ILE A 266 13.25 7.20 14.18
C ILE A 266 13.69 8.51 14.84
N GLY A 267 14.52 9.31 14.17
CA GLY A 267 14.99 10.58 14.70
C GLY A 267 13.89 11.60 14.88
N PHE A 268 12.90 11.65 13.99
CA PHE A 268 11.69 12.46 14.17
C PHE A 268 10.95 12.08 15.46
N CYS A 269 10.71 10.78 15.69
CA CYS A 269 10.03 10.30 16.88
C CYS A 269 10.82 10.61 18.16
N VAL A 270 12.14 10.39 18.14
CA VAL A 270 13.04 10.68 19.26
C VAL A 270 13.05 12.17 19.60
N GLN A 271 13.20 13.06 18.61
CA GLN A 271 13.21 14.51 18.85
C GLN A 271 11.87 15.04 19.33
N LYS A 272 10.76 14.43 18.90
CA LYS A 272 9.45 14.74 19.43
C LYS A 272 9.23 14.12 20.82
N GLY A 273 10.12 13.26 21.33
CA GLY A 273 9.94 12.54 22.59
C GLY A 273 8.71 11.63 22.56
N ALA A 274 8.39 11.09 21.39
CA ALA A 274 7.24 10.22 21.20
C ALA A 274 7.50 8.84 21.81
N ASP A 275 6.45 8.23 22.36
CA ASP A 275 6.48 6.83 22.78
C ASP A 275 5.87 5.90 21.72
N CYS A 276 5.07 6.47 20.82
CA CYS A 276 4.46 5.80 19.68
C CYS A 276 4.44 6.71 18.45
N GLY A 277 4.77 6.18 17.27
CA GLY A 277 4.72 6.91 16.01
C GLY A 277 4.14 6.07 14.89
N ALA A 278 3.42 6.70 13.96
CA ALA A 278 2.92 6.03 12.76
C ALA A 278 3.41 6.75 11.50
N LYS A 279 4.01 5.99 10.58
CA LYS A 279 4.33 6.48 9.24
C LYS A 279 3.10 6.33 8.34
N VAL A 280 2.82 7.35 7.53
CA VAL A 280 1.66 7.41 6.65
C VAL A 280 2.05 7.93 5.27
N VAL A 281 1.25 7.60 4.27
CA VAL A 281 1.26 8.26 2.96
C VAL A 281 -0.04 9.01 2.75
N GLU A 282 -0.01 10.01 1.89
CA GLU A 282 -1.25 10.68 1.52
C GLU A 282 -2.20 9.72 0.79
N LYS A 283 -3.39 9.54 1.37
CA LYS A 283 -4.54 8.91 0.72
C LYS A 283 -5.23 9.96 -0.15
N THR A 284 -5.20 9.73 -1.46
CA THR A 284 -5.78 10.64 -2.46
C THR A 284 -7.08 10.11 -3.07
N ASN A 285 -7.25 8.78 -3.08
CA ASN A 285 -8.47 8.11 -3.55
C ASN A 285 -9.35 7.72 -2.35
N PRO A 286 -10.62 8.19 -2.28
CA PRO A 286 -11.56 7.83 -1.21
C PRO A 286 -11.66 6.33 -0.95
N THR A 287 -11.67 5.52 -2.02
CA THR A 287 -11.89 4.07 -1.96
C THR A 287 -10.59 3.26 -1.95
N GLU A 288 -9.44 3.89 -1.70
CA GLU A 288 -8.21 3.15 -1.45
C GLU A 288 -8.37 2.27 -0.19
N ALA A 289 -8.04 0.99 -0.31
CA ALA A 289 -8.15 -0.01 0.76
C ALA A 289 -7.01 0.11 1.78
N VAL A 290 -6.94 1.29 2.41
CA VAL A 290 -5.97 1.63 3.45
C VAL A 290 -6.71 2.25 4.64
N GLY A 291 -6.39 1.76 5.85
CA GLY A 291 -6.87 2.37 7.08
C GLY A 291 -6.35 3.79 7.24
N VAL A 292 -7.14 4.65 7.88
CA VAL A 292 -6.80 6.06 8.08
C VAL A 292 -6.46 6.33 9.54
N VAL A 293 -5.28 6.92 9.78
CA VAL A 293 -4.90 7.41 11.11
C VAL A 293 -5.76 8.63 11.43
N CYS A 294 -6.41 8.63 12.58
CA CYS A 294 -7.29 9.71 13.02
C CYS A 294 -7.37 9.76 14.55
N LYS A 295 -8.18 10.68 15.08
CA LYS A 295 -8.62 10.66 16.47
C LYS A 295 -10.08 10.24 16.54
N VAL A 296 -10.42 9.45 17.55
CA VAL A 296 -11.80 9.13 17.94
C VAL A 296 -11.89 9.33 19.45
N ASP A 297 -12.80 10.20 19.88
CA ASP A 297 -12.98 10.58 21.30
C ASP A 297 -11.67 11.02 21.98
N GLY A 298 -10.87 11.81 21.27
CA GLY A 298 -9.59 12.34 21.77
C GLY A 298 -8.40 11.37 21.70
N SER A 299 -8.62 10.08 21.40
CA SER A 299 -7.57 9.06 21.31
C SER A 299 -7.18 8.76 19.87
N TYR A 300 -5.88 8.62 19.60
CA TYR A 300 -5.37 8.27 18.28
C TYR A 300 -5.61 6.80 17.96
N GLN A 301 -6.12 6.52 16.77
CA GLN A 301 -6.46 5.18 16.30
C GLN A 301 -6.29 5.10 14.77
N VAL A 302 -6.35 3.89 14.23
CA VAL A 302 -6.55 3.67 12.79
C VAL A 302 -7.95 3.15 12.62
N VAL A 303 -8.73 3.80 11.76
CA VAL A 303 -10.04 3.31 11.34
C VAL A 303 -9.85 2.60 10.01
N GLU A 304 -10.19 1.32 9.95
CA GLU A 304 -10.04 0.51 8.74
C GLU A 304 -11.01 0.94 7.64
N TYR A 305 -10.61 0.75 6.38
CA TYR A 305 -11.41 1.19 5.23
C TYR A 305 -12.78 0.49 5.14
N SER A 306 -12.92 -0.68 5.75
CA SER A 306 -14.18 -1.42 5.84
C SER A 306 -15.14 -0.86 6.89
N GLU A 307 -14.68 0.05 7.75
CA GLU A 307 -15.43 0.56 8.90
C GLU A 307 -15.84 2.03 8.74
N ILE A 308 -15.35 2.70 7.70
CA ILE A 308 -15.67 4.09 7.36
C ILE A 308 -16.79 4.16 6.32
N THR A 309 -17.72 5.12 6.44
CA THR A 309 -18.72 5.33 5.38
C THR A 309 -18.10 6.04 4.16
N LEU A 310 -18.72 5.85 2.99
CA LEU A 310 -18.27 6.53 1.76
C LEU A 310 -18.32 8.06 1.91
N ALA A 311 -19.34 8.60 2.58
CA ALA A 311 -19.47 10.05 2.81
C ALA A 311 -18.28 10.62 3.59
N THR A 312 -17.80 9.92 4.62
CA THR A 312 -16.62 10.32 5.39
C THR A 312 -15.34 10.12 4.59
N ALA A 313 -15.23 9.03 3.82
CA ALA A 313 -14.09 8.75 2.96
C ALA A 313 -13.91 9.79 1.83
N GLU A 314 -15.01 10.35 1.31
CA GLU A 314 -15.02 11.37 0.26
C GLU A 314 -14.92 12.81 0.80
N LYS A 315 -15.04 13.00 2.11
CA LYS A 315 -15.03 14.31 2.76
C LYS A 315 -13.70 15.02 2.50
N ARG A 316 -13.76 16.29 2.08
CA ARG A 316 -12.58 17.10 1.75
C ARG A 316 -12.39 18.27 2.71
N SER A 317 -11.14 18.64 2.92
CA SER A 317 -10.76 19.90 3.58
C SER A 317 -10.85 21.08 2.62
N ALA A 318 -10.72 22.30 3.15
CA ALA A 318 -10.81 23.53 2.37
C ALA A 318 -9.76 23.67 1.25
N ASP A 319 -8.63 22.94 1.36
CA ASP A 319 -7.57 22.87 0.37
C ASP A 319 -7.81 21.80 -0.72
N GLY A 320 -8.96 21.13 -0.71
CA GLY A 320 -9.36 20.12 -1.69
C GLY A 320 -8.80 18.72 -1.43
N ARG A 321 -7.93 18.53 -0.43
CA ARG A 321 -7.44 17.21 -0.02
C ARG A 321 -8.52 16.43 0.72
N LEU A 322 -8.37 15.10 0.83
CA LEU A 322 -9.25 14.32 1.70
C LEU A 322 -9.05 14.73 3.15
N MET A 323 -10.14 14.88 3.89
CA MET A 323 -10.09 15.26 5.31
C MET A 323 -9.35 14.18 6.12
N PHE A 324 -9.58 12.92 5.78
CA PHE A 324 -8.91 11.76 6.37
C PHE A 324 -7.91 11.19 5.37
N ASN A 325 -6.80 11.90 5.17
CA ASN A 325 -5.78 11.56 4.18
C ASN A 325 -4.54 10.83 4.75
N ALA A 326 -4.46 10.60 6.07
CA ALA A 326 -3.32 9.94 6.69
C ALA A 326 -3.41 8.40 6.53
N GLY A 327 -3.05 7.89 5.35
CA GLY A 327 -3.12 6.46 5.02
C GLY A 327 -2.05 5.65 5.75
N ASN A 328 -2.46 4.71 6.60
CA ASN A 328 -1.58 3.84 7.37
C ASN A 328 -0.83 2.86 6.45
N VAL A 329 0.50 2.91 6.47
CA VAL A 329 1.36 1.99 5.68
C VAL A 329 1.96 0.86 6.52
N ALA A 330 1.41 0.59 7.71
CA ALA A 330 1.86 -0.45 8.63
C ALA A 330 3.36 -0.35 8.95
N ASN A 331 3.84 0.87 9.21
CA ASN A 331 5.20 1.19 9.67
C ASN A 331 5.09 2.04 10.93
N HIS A 332 5.51 1.50 12.06
CA HIS A 332 5.27 2.07 13.38
C HIS A 332 6.55 2.15 14.20
N PHE A 333 6.64 3.17 15.04
CA PHE A 333 7.70 3.35 15.99
C PHE A 333 7.14 3.14 17.39
N PHE A 334 7.81 2.34 18.21
CA PHE A 334 7.51 2.17 19.62
C PHE A 334 8.77 2.31 20.46
N THR A 335 8.68 2.97 21.61
CA THR A 335 9.72 2.84 22.62
C THR A 335 9.57 1.50 23.34
N PHE A 336 10.69 0.95 23.82
CA PHE A 336 10.68 -0.29 24.61
C PHE A 336 9.77 -0.18 25.83
N SER A 337 9.79 0.96 26.52
CA SER A 337 8.96 1.19 27.71
C SER A 337 7.46 1.19 27.41
N PHE A 338 7.05 1.77 26.28
CA PHE A 338 5.66 1.71 25.82
C PHE A 338 5.25 0.29 25.44
N LEU A 339 6.09 -0.42 24.68
CA LEU A 339 5.81 -1.80 24.28
C LEU A 339 5.69 -2.73 25.50
N ARG A 340 6.53 -2.55 26.51
CA ARG A 340 6.45 -3.28 27.78
C ARG A 340 5.14 -2.99 28.52
N ASP A 341 4.71 -1.73 28.60
CA ASP A 341 3.42 -1.36 29.20
C ASP A 341 2.25 -2.00 28.43
N VAL A 342 2.31 -2.04 27.09
CA VAL A 342 1.30 -2.71 26.26
C VAL A 342 1.20 -4.19 26.61
N VAL A 343 2.31 -4.92 26.58
CA VAL A 343 2.31 -6.37 26.85
C VAL A 343 1.83 -6.67 28.27
N GLN A 344 2.25 -5.88 29.27
CA GLN A 344 1.94 -6.17 30.68
C GLN A 344 0.57 -5.68 31.14
N LYS A 345 0.01 -4.62 30.52
CA LYS A 345 -1.17 -3.91 31.05
C LYS A 345 -2.31 -3.79 30.04
N TYR A 346 -2.01 -3.57 28.76
CA TYR A 346 -3.02 -3.16 27.78
C TYR A 346 -3.43 -4.27 26.81
N GLU A 347 -2.60 -5.29 26.59
CA GLU A 347 -2.89 -6.41 25.68
C GLU A 347 -4.25 -7.10 25.96
N PRO A 348 -4.67 -7.33 27.23
CA PRO A 348 -5.98 -7.93 27.52
C PRO A 348 -7.17 -7.02 27.19
N ARG A 349 -6.93 -5.71 27.02
CA ARG A 349 -7.96 -4.71 26.66
C ARG A 349 -8.14 -4.58 25.15
N LEU A 350 -7.23 -5.14 24.34
CA LEU A 350 -7.34 -5.12 22.89
C LEU A 350 -8.52 -5.96 22.43
N GLN A 351 -9.28 -5.40 21.50
CA GLN A 351 -10.50 -6.00 20.98
C GLN A 351 -10.18 -6.89 19.79
N HIS A 352 -11.01 -7.91 19.59
CA HIS A 352 -10.94 -8.75 18.40
C HIS A 352 -11.88 -8.18 17.34
N HIS A 353 -11.33 -7.97 16.15
CA HIS A 353 -12.05 -7.60 14.95
C HIS A 353 -12.57 -8.87 14.27
N VAL A 354 -13.78 -8.78 13.71
CA VAL A 354 -14.47 -9.92 13.08
C VAL A 354 -14.34 -9.84 11.57
N ALA A 355 -13.74 -10.86 10.97
CA ALA A 355 -13.71 -11.02 9.52
C ALA A 355 -14.56 -12.23 9.10
N GLN A 356 -15.64 -11.98 8.34
CA GLN A 356 -16.42 -13.05 7.71
C GLN A 356 -15.62 -13.70 6.60
N LYS A 357 -15.52 -15.04 6.61
CA LYS A 357 -14.71 -15.81 5.64
C LYS A 357 -15.46 -17.02 5.11
N LYS A 358 -15.07 -17.45 3.92
CA LYS A 358 -15.37 -18.78 3.37
C LYS A 358 -14.33 -19.75 3.93
N ILE A 359 -14.73 -20.55 4.90
CA ILE A 359 -13.85 -21.45 5.66
C ILE A 359 -14.17 -22.89 5.24
N PRO A 360 -13.26 -23.54 4.48
CA PRO A 360 -13.38 -24.97 4.21
C PRO A 360 -13.46 -25.75 5.52
N HIS A 361 -14.40 -26.69 5.59
CA HIS A 361 -14.67 -27.46 6.80
C HIS A 361 -15.26 -28.83 6.47
N VAL A 362 -15.26 -29.74 7.43
CA VAL A 362 -16.03 -30.99 7.34
C VAL A 362 -17.43 -30.81 7.92
N ASP A 363 -18.44 -31.30 7.21
CA ASP A 363 -19.82 -31.33 7.69
C ASP A 363 -20.07 -32.48 8.69
N ALA A 364 -21.32 -32.64 9.15
CA ALA A 364 -21.70 -33.69 10.09
C ALA A 364 -21.56 -35.13 9.54
N SER A 365 -21.49 -35.29 8.22
CA SER A 365 -21.22 -36.59 7.57
C SER A 365 -19.73 -36.87 7.40
N GLY A 366 -18.88 -35.87 7.71
CA GLY A 366 -17.44 -35.94 7.53
C GLY A 366 -16.98 -35.62 6.10
N GLN A 367 -17.85 -35.07 5.26
CA GLN A 367 -17.50 -34.64 3.90
C GLN A 367 -16.85 -33.25 3.93
N LEU A 368 -15.75 -33.08 3.20
CA LEU A 368 -15.09 -31.79 3.05
C LEU A 368 -15.90 -30.86 2.14
N ILE A 369 -16.25 -29.69 2.66
CA ILE A 369 -17.02 -28.66 1.96
C ILE A 369 -16.16 -27.42 1.76
N SER A 370 -16.14 -26.92 0.52
CA SER A 370 -15.62 -25.59 0.20
C SER A 370 -16.80 -24.63 -0.02
N PRO A 371 -17.10 -23.73 0.92
CA PRO A 371 -18.34 -22.96 0.90
C PRO A 371 -18.34 -21.85 -0.15
N GLU A 372 -19.46 -21.68 -0.85
CA GLU A 372 -19.62 -20.61 -1.86
C GLU A 372 -19.87 -19.23 -1.24
N LYS A 373 -20.47 -19.18 -0.04
CA LYS A 373 -20.76 -17.98 0.75
C LYS A 373 -20.03 -18.03 2.10
N PRO A 374 -19.73 -16.88 2.75
CA PRO A 374 -19.13 -16.88 4.07
C PRO A 374 -19.94 -17.69 5.09
N ASN A 375 -19.33 -18.68 5.72
CA ASN A 375 -19.96 -19.63 6.65
C ASN A 375 -19.48 -19.47 8.10
N GLY A 376 -18.53 -18.58 8.35
CA GLY A 376 -18.02 -18.34 9.68
C GLY A 376 -17.12 -17.10 9.74
N ILE A 377 -16.51 -16.93 10.90
CA ILE A 377 -15.69 -15.78 11.25
C ILE A 377 -14.27 -16.19 11.63
N LYS A 378 -13.36 -15.24 11.43
CA LYS A 378 -12.02 -15.21 12.04
C LYS A 378 -11.93 -13.98 12.93
N MET A 379 -11.30 -14.15 14.09
CA MET A 379 -11.05 -13.09 15.06
C MET A 379 -9.59 -12.69 14.99
N GLU A 380 -9.32 -11.39 14.86
CA GLU A 380 -7.97 -10.85 14.70
C GLU A 380 -7.80 -9.60 15.58
N LYS A 381 -6.65 -9.45 16.24
CA LYS A 381 -6.25 -8.16 16.83
C LYS A 381 -5.45 -7.36 15.82
N PHE A 382 -5.52 -6.03 15.89
CA PHE A 382 -4.69 -5.16 15.04
C PHE A 382 -3.54 -4.50 15.81
N VAL A 383 -2.37 -4.43 15.16
CA VAL A 383 -1.11 -3.88 15.71
C VAL A 383 -1.15 -2.36 15.94
N PHE A 384 -2.18 -1.68 15.45
CA PHE A 384 -2.34 -0.23 15.65
C PHE A 384 -3.38 0.10 16.71
N ASP A 385 -4.11 -0.89 17.24
CA ASP A 385 -5.13 -0.66 18.27
C ASP A 385 -4.52 -0.16 19.59
N ILE A 386 -3.19 -0.26 19.75
CA ILE A 386 -2.46 0.25 20.91
C ILE A 386 -2.20 1.76 20.85
N PHE A 387 -2.41 2.43 19.71
CA PHE A 387 -2.14 3.87 19.57
C PHE A 387 -2.90 4.70 20.60
N GLN A 388 -4.09 4.25 20.99
CA GLN A 388 -4.92 4.89 22.01
C GLN A 388 -4.28 4.90 23.41
N PHE A 389 -3.26 4.07 23.65
CA PHE A 389 -2.55 4.00 24.93
C PHE A 389 -1.26 4.82 24.96
N ALA A 390 -0.87 5.43 23.85
CA ALA A 390 0.32 6.26 23.75
C ALA A 390 0.19 7.54 24.59
N LYS A 391 1.24 7.89 25.33
CA LYS A 391 1.30 9.16 26.06
C LYS A 391 1.61 10.32 25.12
N LYS A 392 2.44 10.07 24.11
CA LYS A 392 2.83 11.04 23.08
C LYS A 392 2.93 10.37 21.72
N PHE A 393 1.83 10.42 21.00
CA PHE A 393 1.71 9.92 19.64
C PHE A 393 2.13 10.97 18.61
N VAL A 394 2.84 10.54 17.55
CA VAL A 394 3.21 11.36 16.40
C VAL A 394 2.92 10.65 15.08
N VAL A 395 2.72 11.43 14.02
CA VAL A 395 2.49 10.93 12.66
C VAL A 395 3.57 11.49 11.74
N TYR A 396 4.09 10.65 10.84
CA TYR A 396 5.15 11.01 9.92
C TYR A 396 4.73 10.70 8.49
N GLU A 397 4.46 11.74 7.71
CA GLU A 397 4.01 11.66 6.32
C GLU A 397 5.20 11.55 5.36
N VAL A 398 5.17 10.53 4.50
CA VAL A 398 6.19 10.25 3.48
C VAL A 398 5.59 10.22 2.07
N LEU A 399 6.45 10.29 1.06
CA LEU A 399 6.05 10.13 -0.34
C LEU A 399 5.86 8.64 -0.65
N ARG A 400 4.75 8.30 -1.31
CA ARG A 400 4.38 6.91 -1.63
C ARG A 400 5.40 6.27 -2.55
N GLU A 401 5.78 6.99 -3.59
CA GLU A 401 6.73 6.56 -4.61
C GLU A 401 8.14 6.27 -4.06
N ASP A 402 8.46 6.75 -2.85
CA ASP A 402 9.73 6.51 -2.18
C ASP A 402 9.66 5.40 -1.13
N GLU A 403 8.49 5.21 -0.51
CA GLU A 403 8.41 4.40 0.73
C GLU A 403 7.25 3.39 0.77
N PHE A 404 6.33 3.36 -0.19
CA PHE A 404 5.17 2.47 -0.13
C PHE A 404 4.71 1.92 -1.49
N SER A 405 5.04 0.65 -1.73
CA SER A 405 4.46 -0.15 -2.81
C SER A 405 4.20 -1.57 -2.29
N PRO A 406 3.00 -1.86 -1.77
CA PRO A 406 2.70 -3.16 -1.18
C PRO A 406 2.48 -4.23 -2.24
N LEU A 407 2.78 -5.47 -1.88
CA LEU A 407 2.44 -6.67 -2.63
C LEU A 407 1.25 -7.34 -1.95
N LYS A 408 0.03 -7.29 -2.47
CA LYS A 408 -1.17 -7.88 -1.88
C LYS A 408 -1.86 -8.90 -2.79
N ASN A 409 -1.76 -8.72 -4.10
CA ASN A 409 -2.55 -9.42 -5.12
C ASN A 409 -1.65 -10.13 -6.13
N ALA A 410 -2.12 -11.24 -6.71
CA ALA A 410 -1.48 -11.81 -7.89
C ALA A 410 -1.66 -10.90 -9.11
N ASP A 411 -0.80 -11.00 -10.12
CA ASP A 411 -0.93 -10.22 -11.37
C ASP A 411 -2.24 -10.53 -12.12
N SER A 412 -2.86 -11.69 -11.88
CA SER A 412 -4.14 -12.09 -12.45
C SER A 412 -5.37 -11.46 -11.79
N GLN A 413 -5.19 -10.68 -10.71
CA GLN A 413 -6.28 -10.02 -9.96
C GLN A 413 -6.39 -8.53 -10.33
N ASP A 414 -6.92 -7.69 -9.42
CA ASP A 414 -7.37 -6.29 -9.58
C ASP A 414 -6.34 -5.24 -10.09
N GLY A 415 -5.24 -5.65 -10.72
CA GLY A 415 -4.26 -4.79 -11.39
C GLY A 415 -3.47 -3.85 -10.48
N LYS A 416 -3.69 -3.88 -9.17
CA LYS A 416 -3.03 -3.05 -8.15
C LYS A 416 -2.34 -3.93 -7.10
N ASP A 417 -1.29 -3.39 -6.49
CA ASP A 417 -0.53 -4.06 -5.42
C ASP A 417 -0.09 -5.48 -5.81
N THR A 418 0.38 -5.64 -7.04
CA THR A 418 0.84 -6.91 -7.63
C THR A 418 2.37 -6.98 -7.72
N PRO A 419 2.98 -8.16 -8.01
CA PRO A 419 4.41 -8.25 -8.30
C PRO A 419 4.86 -7.24 -9.37
N THR A 420 4.04 -7.03 -10.40
CA THR A 420 4.29 -6.03 -11.45
C THR A 420 4.38 -4.60 -10.91
N THR A 421 3.41 -4.18 -10.11
CA THR A 421 3.44 -2.83 -9.53
C THR A 421 4.62 -2.64 -8.57
N ALA A 422 4.93 -3.66 -7.75
CA ALA A 422 6.04 -3.64 -6.81
C ALA A 422 7.40 -3.49 -7.51
N ARG A 423 7.71 -4.34 -8.52
CA ARG A 423 8.97 -4.24 -9.25
C ARG A 423 9.10 -2.90 -9.99
N HIS A 424 8.03 -2.41 -10.60
CA HIS A 424 8.06 -1.14 -11.34
C HIS A 424 8.27 0.05 -10.40
N ALA A 425 7.66 0.04 -9.22
CA ALA A 425 7.85 1.09 -8.22
C ALA A 425 9.31 1.18 -7.75
N LEU A 426 9.92 0.04 -7.42
CA LEU A 426 11.34 0.00 -7.01
C LEU A 426 12.28 0.43 -8.15
N MET A 427 12.05 -0.06 -9.38
CA MET A 427 12.89 0.34 -10.51
C MET A 427 12.73 1.82 -10.87
N SER A 428 11.52 2.37 -10.73
CA SER A 428 11.27 3.80 -10.92
C SER A 428 11.95 4.65 -9.85
N LEU A 429 11.95 4.21 -8.59
CA LEU A 429 12.69 4.86 -7.51
C LEU A 429 14.19 4.91 -7.82
N HIS A 430 14.80 3.78 -8.19
CA HIS A 430 16.22 3.72 -8.51
C HIS A 430 16.59 4.52 -9.76
N HIS A 431 15.73 4.52 -10.79
CA HIS A 431 15.88 5.41 -11.94
C HIS A 431 15.96 6.88 -11.49
N ARG A 432 15.05 7.33 -10.60
CA ARG A 432 15.10 8.70 -10.05
C ARG A 432 16.37 8.96 -9.26
N TRP A 433 16.88 7.98 -8.51
CA TRP A 433 18.15 8.14 -7.78
C TRP A 433 19.33 8.35 -8.72
N VAL A 434 19.44 7.59 -9.82
CA VAL A 434 20.49 7.78 -10.83
C VAL A 434 20.42 9.19 -11.43
N LEU A 435 19.23 9.64 -11.82
CA LEU A 435 19.04 10.98 -12.38
C LEU A 435 19.42 12.08 -11.37
N ASN A 436 18.98 11.95 -10.12
CA ASN A 436 19.27 12.92 -9.05
C ASN A 436 20.78 12.98 -8.71
N ALA A 437 21.51 11.87 -8.88
CA ALA A 437 22.95 11.80 -8.72
C ALA A 437 23.74 12.30 -9.95
N GLY A 438 23.05 12.70 -11.01
CA GLY A 438 23.64 13.28 -12.23
C GLY A 438 23.98 12.27 -13.33
N GLY A 439 23.44 11.05 -13.26
CA GLY A 439 23.51 10.06 -14.33
C GLY A 439 22.36 10.21 -15.34
N HIS A 440 22.49 9.57 -16.50
CA HIS A 440 21.49 9.61 -17.56
C HIS A 440 21.28 8.23 -18.19
N PHE A 441 20.11 8.03 -18.80
CA PHE A 441 19.81 6.84 -19.59
C PHE A 441 19.78 7.18 -21.08
N ILE A 442 20.25 6.26 -21.92
CA ILE A 442 20.29 6.39 -23.38
C ILE A 442 19.58 5.20 -24.06
N ASP A 443 19.00 5.45 -25.23
CA ASP A 443 18.45 4.41 -26.11
C ASP A 443 19.55 3.70 -26.92
N GLU A 444 19.17 2.73 -27.75
CA GLU A 444 20.10 1.96 -28.60
C GLU A 444 20.89 2.83 -29.60
N ASN A 445 20.45 4.08 -29.85
CA ASN A 445 21.11 5.04 -30.73
C ASN A 445 21.93 6.09 -29.96
N GLY A 446 22.12 5.90 -28.65
CA GLY A 446 22.82 6.86 -27.79
C GLY A 446 22.04 8.14 -27.50
N ARG A 447 20.73 8.17 -27.75
CA ARG A 447 19.90 9.35 -27.46
C ARG A 447 19.37 9.27 -26.04
N ARG A 448 19.46 10.39 -25.31
CA ARG A 448 18.97 10.46 -23.93
C ARG A 448 17.48 10.16 -23.84
N VAL A 449 17.14 9.20 -22.98
CA VAL A 449 15.76 8.88 -22.62
C VAL A 449 15.26 9.95 -21.66
N PRO A 450 14.09 10.56 -21.90
CA PRO A 450 13.53 11.53 -20.97
C PRO A 450 13.15 10.86 -19.64
N ALA A 451 13.16 11.63 -18.55
CA ALA A 451 12.84 11.16 -17.20
C ALA A 451 11.45 10.48 -17.11
N ILE A 452 10.50 10.92 -17.95
CA ILE A 452 9.23 10.24 -18.21
C ILE A 452 9.19 9.95 -19.71
N PRO A 453 9.15 8.68 -20.16
CA PRO A 453 8.97 8.35 -21.57
C PRO A 453 7.69 9.01 -22.09
N ARG A 454 7.83 10.02 -22.95
CA ARG A 454 6.68 10.73 -23.53
C ARG A 454 5.96 9.80 -24.52
N PRO A 455 4.63 9.90 -24.65
CA PRO A 455 3.96 9.51 -25.88
C PRO A 455 4.58 10.32 -27.02
N THR A 456 5.19 9.67 -28.00
CA THR A 456 5.56 10.34 -29.25
C THR A 456 4.28 10.82 -29.96
N CYS A 457 4.33 12.07 -30.43
CA CYS A 457 3.27 12.88 -31.08
C CYS A 457 2.18 13.52 -30.20
N LEU A 458 2.54 14.59 -29.50
CA LEU A 458 1.76 15.83 -29.53
C LEU A 458 2.62 16.88 -30.24
N PHE A 459 2.31 17.18 -31.51
CA PHE A 459 2.86 18.36 -32.16
C PHE A 459 2.29 19.58 -31.42
N LEU A 460 3.13 20.24 -30.61
CA LEU A 460 2.83 21.59 -30.13
C LEU A 460 3.01 22.53 -31.32
N ILE A 461 1.92 22.84 -32.04
CA ILE A 461 1.98 23.88 -33.07
C ILE A 461 1.99 25.22 -32.34
N LEU A 462 3.17 25.79 -32.14
CA LEU A 462 3.34 27.20 -31.81
C LEU A 462 2.93 28.03 -33.03
N TYR A 463 1.67 28.47 -33.08
CA TYR A 463 1.27 29.54 -33.98
C TYR A 463 1.75 30.87 -33.40
N MET A 464 2.86 31.40 -33.90
CA MET A 464 3.13 32.83 -33.76
C MET A 464 2.21 33.57 -34.74
N CYS A 465 1.24 34.29 -34.21
CA CYS A 465 0.40 35.18 -35.01
C CYS A 465 1.17 36.50 -35.23
N PRO A 466 1.53 36.88 -36.47
CA PRO A 466 2.10 38.19 -36.74
C PRO A 466 0.96 39.20 -36.90
N CYS A 467 0.56 39.87 -35.83
CA CYS A 467 -0.33 41.02 -35.92
C CYS A 467 0.51 42.29 -36.00
N ALA A 468 0.29 43.02 -37.09
CA ALA A 468 1.01 44.21 -37.51
C ALA A 468 0.85 45.40 -36.55
N SER A 469 1.95 46.15 -36.42
CA SER A 469 2.06 47.60 -36.19
C SER A 469 0.81 48.34 -35.65
N HIS A 470 0.81 48.66 -34.35
CA HIS A 470 0.78 50.04 -33.82
C HIS A 470 0.73 50.05 -32.28
N SER A 471 1.62 50.86 -31.69
CA SER A 471 1.60 51.47 -30.33
C SER A 471 1.55 50.59 -29.06
N ASP A 472 2.67 50.64 -28.33
CA ASP A 472 2.86 50.63 -26.86
C ASP A 472 1.99 49.71 -25.99
N LEU A 473 2.42 48.44 -25.83
CA LEU A 473 2.26 47.58 -24.64
C LEU A 473 3.15 46.30 -24.82
N PRO A 474 3.71 45.69 -23.75
CA PRO A 474 4.56 44.49 -23.89
C PRO A 474 3.73 43.26 -24.30
N PRO A 475 4.31 42.29 -25.04
CA PRO A 475 3.57 41.14 -25.55
C PRO A 475 3.18 40.18 -24.41
N LEU A 476 1.89 39.90 -24.28
CA LEU A 476 1.35 38.85 -23.42
C LEU A 476 1.39 37.51 -24.16
N SER A 477 2.17 36.56 -23.66
CA SER A 477 2.19 35.18 -24.13
C SER A 477 0.95 34.45 -23.60
N CYS A 478 -0.07 34.23 -24.42
CA CYS A 478 -1.19 33.34 -24.08
C CYS A 478 -0.90 31.92 -24.56
N LEU A 479 -0.79 30.96 -23.63
CA LEU A 479 -0.71 29.54 -23.94
C LEU A 479 -2.14 28.96 -23.93
N VAL A 480 -2.67 28.59 -25.09
CA VAL A 480 -3.97 27.90 -25.19
C VAL A 480 -3.71 26.40 -25.39
N LEU A 481 -4.09 25.59 -24.40
CA LEU A 481 -4.07 24.12 -24.50
C LEU A 481 -5.44 23.65 -25.02
N LEU A 482 -5.48 23.02 -26.19
CA LEU A 482 -6.65 22.31 -26.70
C LEU A 482 -6.40 20.81 -26.61
N PRO A 483 -7.28 20.00 -25.99
CA PRO A 483 -7.23 18.55 -26.14
C PRO A 483 -7.76 18.15 -27.53
N CYS A 484 -6.94 17.47 -28.32
CA CYS A 484 -7.44 16.78 -29.53
C CYS A 484 -8.15 15.49 -29.10
N VAL A 485 -9.44 15.38 -29.41
CA VAL A 485 -10.21 14.12 -29.33
C VAL A 485 -9.83 13.23 -30.53
N PRO A 486 -9.41 11.97 -30.35
CA PRO A 486 -9.20 11.08 -31.48
C PRO A 486 -10.55 10.57 -32.01
N CYS A 487 -10.92 10.97 -33.24
CA CYS A 487 -11.95 10.28 -34.00
C CYS A 487 -11.39 8.93 -34.49
N ASN A 488 -11.91 7.82 -33.98
CA ASN A 488 -11.70 6.50 -34.60
C ASN A 488 -12.45 6.46 -35.94
N VAL A 489 -11.70 6.45 -37.04
CA VAL A 489 -12.22 6.04 -38.35
C VAL A 489 -11.44 4.81 -38.78
N SER A 490 -12.14 3.67 -38.79
CA SER A 490 -11.70 2.40 -39.36
C SER A 490 -11.40 2.58 -40.85
N ARG A 491 -10.18 2.24 -41.28
CA ARG A 491 -9.83 2.10 -42.70
C ARG A 491 -10.05 0.65 -43.12
N ASP A 492 -11.22 0.36 -43.69
CA ASP A 492 -11.34 -0.66 -44.72
C ASP A 492 -11.52 0.07 -46.05
N GLY A 493 -10.61 -0.20 -46.98
CA GLY A 493 -10.58 0.43 -48.29
C GLY A 493 -11.55 -0.24 -49.27
N ALA A 494 -12.34 0.56 -49.95
CA ALA A 494 -12.82 0.27 -51.29
C ALA A 494 -12.98 1.59 -52.05
N ALA A 495 -12.52 1.58 -53.30
CA ALA A 495 -12.56 2.69 -54.24
C ALA A 495 -14.00 3.11 -54.57
N ASP A 496 -14.25 4.41 -54.73
CA ASP A 496 -14.62 5.00 -56.01
C ASP A 496 -15.04 6.48 -55.87
N SER A 497 -14.86 7.19 -56.98
CA SER A 497 -15.22 8.57 -57.28
C SER A 497 -16.56 9.06 -56.72
N VAL A 498 -16.67 10.36 -56.38
CA VAL A 498 -17.70 11.30 -56.87
C VAL A 498 -17.41 12.73 -56.35
N THR A 499 -17.85 13.68 -57.16
CA THR A 499 -17.60 15.11 -57.28
C THR A 499 -18.17 16.02 -56.18
N ASP A 500 -17.57 17.22 -56.15
CA ASP A 500 -18.04 18.50 -55.62
C ASP A 500 -19.56 18.73 -55.77
N ASP A 501 -20.25 19.09 -54.68
CA ASP A 501 -21.30 20.12 -54.69
C ASP A 501 -21.64 20.62 -53.28
N GLY A 502 -21.82 21.93 -53.15
CA GLY A 502 -21.80 22.65 -51.87
C GLY A 502 -23.13 22.71 -51.11
N ASN A 503 -23.05 22.95 -49.79
CA ASN A 503 -24.01 23.82 -49.12
C ASN A 503 -23.40 24.47 -47.85
N ARG A 504 -23.60 25.79 -47.75
CA ARG A 504 -23.12 26.67 -46.67
C ARG A 504 -24.10 26.62 -45.50
N ASN A 505 -23.61 26.30 -44.30
CA ASN A 505 -23.90 26.98 -43.03
C ASN A 505 -23.41 26.14 -41.84
N GLY A 506 -22.12 26.24 -41.53
CA GLY A 506 -21.54 25.74 -40.29
C GLY A 506 -20.41 26.66 -39.88
N ARG A 507 -20.64 27.53 -38.89
CA ARG A 507 -19.54 28.26 -38.24
C ARG A 507 -18.67 27.19 -37.57
N SER A 508 -17.44 27.01 -38.04
CA SER A 508 -16.50 26.05 -37.44
C SER A 508 -16.31 26.39 -35.96
N ALA A 509 -16.13 25.37 -35.11
CA ALA A 509 -15.84 25.54 -33.68
C ALA A 509 -14.69 26.54 -33.44
N LEU A 510 -13.75 26.62 -34.39
CA LEU A 510 -12.65 27.57 -34.42
C LEU A 510 -13.11 29.04 -34.44
N SER A 511 -14.17 29.38 -35.19
CA SER A 511 -14.70 30.76 -35.26
C SER A 511 -15.37 31.22 -33.96
N VAL A 512 -15.95 30.30 -33.20
CA VAL A 512 -16.57 30.57 -31.89
C VAL A 512 -15.51 30.74 -30.80
N LEU A 513 -14.45 29.92 -30.86
CA LEU A 513 -13.30 30.01 -29.96
C LEU A 513 -12.49 31.29 -30.16
N ILE A 514 -12.31 31.74 -31.41
CA ILE A 514 -11.65 33.02 -31.72
C ILE A 514 -12.47 34.21 -31.15
N ALA A 515 -13.80 34.18 -31.29
CA ALA A 515 -14.67 35.22 -30.74
C ALA A 515 -14.66 35.26 -29.20
N ALA A 516 -14.62 34.09 -28.54
CA ALA A 516 -14.54 33.99 -27.08
C ALA A 516 -13.17 34.48 -26.55
N ALA A 517 -12.08 34.17 -27.24
CA ALA A 517 -10.74 34.65 -26.90
C ALA A 517 -10.62 36.18 -27.10
N GLN A 518 -11.24 36.73 -28.14
CA GLN A 518 -11.28 38.18 -28.39
C GLN A 518 -12.12 38.93 -27.36
N ALA A 519 -13.22 38.34 -26.88
CA ALA A 519 -14.06 38.94 -25.83
C ALA A 519 -13.37 38.91 -24.44
N ALA A 520 -12.65 37.84 -24.12
CA ALA A 520 -11.89 37.74 -22.88
C ALA A 520 -10.71 38.73 -22.82
N ALA A 521 -10.08 39.02 -23.96
CA ALA A 521 -9.01 40.03 -24.08
C ALA A 521 -9.49 41.48 -23.86
N GLN A 522 -10.81 41.74 -23.87
CA GLN A 522 -11.40 43.08 -23.68
C GLN A 522 -12.01 43.29 -22.28
N GLY A 523 -11.79 42.37 -21.33
CA GLY A 523 -12.12 42.59 -19.92
C GLY A 523 -13.59 42.51 -19.53
N ALA A 524 -14.44 41.85 -20.34
CA ALA A 524 -15.85 41.62 -19.98
C ALA A 524 -16.01 40.35 -19.10
N PRO A 525 -16.94 40.34 -18.11
CA PRO A 525 -17.19 39.15 -17.30
C PRO A 525 -17.88 38.04 -18.12
N VAL A 526 -17.37 36.81 -18.03
CA VAL A 526 -17.92 35.64 -18.72
C VAL A 526 -19.20 35.18 -18.00
N VAL A 527 -20.35 35.38 -18.64
CA VAL A 527 -21.65 34.82 -18.23
C VAL A 527 -21.81 33.41 -18.81
N SER A 528 -22.22 32.44 -17.99
CA SER A 528 -22.48 31.07 -18.45
C SER A 528 -23.60 31.05 -19.48
N TYR A 529 -23.34 30.56 -20.69
CA TYR A 529 -24.38 30.28 -21.67
C TYR A 529 -24.82 28.81 -21.55
N ARG A 530 -26.07 28.58 -21.10
CA ARG A 530 -26.81 27.34 -21.42
C ARG A 530 -27.52 27.56 -22.75
N ARG A 531 -27.36 26.65 -23.72
CA ARG A 531 -28.29 26.56 -24.86
C ARG A 531 -29.45 25.60 -24.51
N PRO A 532 -30.70 25.94 -24.85
CA PRO A 532 -31.82 24.99 -24.83
C PRO A 532 -31.76 24.07 -26.07
N CYS A 533 -32.19 22.81 -25.91
CA CYS A 533 -32.42 21.88 -27.01
C CYS A 533 -33.60 22.37 -27.88
N PRO A 534 -33.54 22.25 -29.22
CA PRO A 534 -34.71 22.48 -30.06
C PRO A 534 -35.69 21.30 -29.98
N GLU A 535 -36.97 21.63 -29.84
CA GLU A 535 -38.12 20.74 -30.00
C GLU A 535 -38.15 20.15 -31.42
N ILE A 536 -38.50 18.86 -31.52
CA ILE A 536 -38.82 18.20 -32.79
C ILE A 536 -40.34 18.08 -32.84
N ASP A 537 -40.95 18.78 -33.80
CA ASP A 537 -42.37 18.66 -34.15
C ASP A 537 -42.69 17.25 -34.65
N GLU A 538 -43.76 16.66 -34.11
CA GLU A 538 -44.42 15.48 -34.67
C GLU A 538 -45.04 15.75 -36.05
N PRO A 539 -45.27 14.69 -36.83
CA PRO A 539 -46.58 14.57 -37.43
C PRO A 539 -47.23 13.20 -37.21
N SER A 540 -48.46 13.26 -36.69
CA SER A 540 -49.64 12.46 -37.06
C SER A 540 -49.60 10.92 -36.99
N GLY A 541 -50.46 10.36 -36.13
CA GLY A 541 -51.45 9.37 -36.58
C GLY A 541 -51.44 7.97 -35.95
N CYS A 542 -52.50 7.71 -35.18
CA CYS A 542 -53.25 6.44 -35.06
C CYS A 542 -52.76 5.33 -34.09
N ASP A 543 -53.59 5.15 -33.04
CA ASP A 543 -54.18 3.92 -32.50
C ASP A 543 -53.35 2.66 -32.23
N GLY A 544 -53.42 2.17 -30.97
CA GLY A 544 -53.42 0.74 -30.68
C GLY A 544 -52.64 0.25 -29.46
N ALA A 545 -53.35 0.06 -28.34
CA ALA A 545 -53.37 -1.16 -27.50
C ALA A 545 -52.07 -1.97 -27.18
N VAL A 546 -51.88 -2.20 -25.86
CA VAL A 546 -51.65 -3.50 -25.20
C VAL A 546 -50.21 -4.07 -24.99
N ARG A 547 -49.89 -4.25 -23.68
CA ARG A 547 -49.12 -5.31 -22.97
C ARG A 547 -47.62 -5.60 -23.21
N SER A 548 -46.89 -5.57 -22.08
CA SER A 548 -45.88 -6.51 -21.54
C SER A 548 -44.88 -7.23 -22.46
N SER A 549 -43.57 -7.05 -22.23
CA SER A 549 -42.62 -8.08 -21.75
C SER A 549 -41.15 -7.66 -21.96
N ASP A 550 -40.32 -7.90 -20.93
CA ASP A 550 -38.89 -8.23 -20.89
C ASP A 550 -37.99 -7.91 -22.10
N THR A 551 -36.93 -7.10 -21.89
CA THR A 551 -35.52 -7.53 -21.75
C THR A 551 -34.52 -6.39 -22.00
N THR A 552 -33.43 -6.41 -21.21
CA THR A 552 -32.11 -5.79 -21.38
C THR A 552 -31.99 -4.28 -21.61
N ASN A 553 -31.59 -3.55 -20.56
CA ASN A 553 -31.11 -2.17 -20.65
C ASN A 553 -29.61 -2.12 -20.32
N SER A 554 -28.79 -1.89 -21.34
CA SER A 554 -27.41 -1.41 -21.22
C SER A 554 -27.37 -0.05 -21.90
N ASN A 555 -27.18 1.03 -21.14
CA ASN A 555 -26.61 2.28 -21.65
C ASN A 555 -26.06 3.11 -20.48
N HIS A 556 -24.75 3.35 -20.52
CA HIS A 556 -24.03 4.32 -19.71
C HIS A 556 -24.13 5.68 -20.42
N ASP A 557 -24.79 6.66 -19.78
CA ASP A 557 -24.66 8.08 -20.14
C ASP A 557 -23.50 8.69 -19.34
N ASN A 558 -22.43 9.07 -20.06
CA ASN A 558 -21.34 9.91 -19.55
C ASN A 558 -21.51 11.32 -20.10
N SER A 559 -21.91 12.27 -19.26
CA SER A 559 -21.83 13.70 -19.56
C SER A 559 -20.46 14.26 -19.15
N CYS A 560 -19.63 14.66 -20.12
CA CYS A 560 -18.38 15.39 -19.88
C CYS A 560 -18.66 16.89 -19.66
N VAL A 561 -18.15 17.44 -18.56
CA VAL A 561 -18.11 18.88 -18.29
C VAL A 561 -16.74 19.40 -18.72
N GLU A 562 -16.70 20.34 -19.68
CA GLU A 562 -15.47 21.04 -20.08
C GLU A 562 -15.16 22.19 -19.11
N ALA A 563 -13.94 22.23 -18.57
CA ALA A 563 -13.42 23.34 -17.80
C ALA A 563 -12.22 23.97 -18.53
N VAL A 564 -12.29 25.27 -18.80
CA VAL A 564 -11.19 26.06 -19.38
C VAL A 564 -10.43 26.74 -18.23
N LEU A 565 -9.15 26.41 -18.06
CA LEU A 565 -8.26 27.09 -17.11
C LEU A 565 -7.46 28.17 -17.87
N LEU A 566 -7.67 29.45 -17.51
CA LEU A 566 -6.80 30.55 -17.94
C LEU A 566 -5.77 30.81 -16.82
N LEU A 567 -4.50 30.51 -17.07
CA LEU A 567 -3.40 30.86 -16.17
C LEU A 567 -2.80 32.19 -16.61
N ASN A 568 -2.81 33.17 -15.72
CA ASN A 568 -2.18 34.48 -15.91
C ASN A 568 -0.97 34.54 -14.97
N THR A 569 0.24 34.26 -15.47
CA THR A 569 1.46 34.29 -14.64
C THR A 569 2.62 34.96 -15.37
N THR A 570 3.22 35.97 -14.74
CA THR A 570 4.32 36.79 -15.29
C THR A 570 5.72 36.30 -14.88
N SER A 571 5.93 35.03 -14.51
CA SER A 571 7.28 34.49 -14.28
C SER A 571 7.40 33.01 -14.65
N CYS A 572 8.51 32.65 -15.30
CA CYS A 572 8.81 31.28 -15.76
C CYS A 572 9.08 30.28 -14.61
N GLU A 573 9.26 30.74 -13.37
CA GLU A 573 9.62 29.86 -12.24
C GLU A 573 8.42 29.07 -11.67
N THR A 574 7.18 29.52 -11.90
CA THR A 574 6.00 28.87 -11.32
C THR A 574 5.53 27.63 -12.09
N ILE A 575 5.87 27.49 -13.38
CA ILE A 575 5.43 26.36 -14.21
C ILE A 575 6.12 25.05 -13.78
N ALA A 576 7.34 25.11 -13.25
CA ALA A 576 8.07 23.94 -12.77
C ALA A 576 7.40 23.31 -11.52
N HIS A 577 6.67 24.08 -10.72
CA HIS A 577 6.07 23.59 -9.48
C HIS A 577 4.74 22.82 -9.68
N CYS A 578 4.01 23.04 -10.78
CA CYS A 578 2.74 22.32 -11.03
C CYS A 578 2.93 20.91 -11.59
N PHE A 579 4.10 20.57 -12.15
CA PHE A 579 4.34 19.24 -12.71
C PHE A 579 4.72 18.16 -11.68
N ILE A 580 4.92 18.54 -10.40
CA ILE A 580 5.42 17.63 -9.36
C ILE A 580 4.28 17.01 -8.51
N SER A 581 3.01 17.39 -8.73
CA SER A 581 1.88 16.96 -7.88
C SER A 581 0.85 16.04 -8.55
N PHE A 582 1.17 15.45 -9.70
CA PHE A 582 0.34 14.44 -10.34
C PHE A 582 1.05 13.08 -10.32
N PRO A 583 0.36 11.96 -10.03
CA PRO A 583 0.92 10.65 -10.30
C PRO A 583 1.31 10.61 -11.79
N PRO A 584 2.53 10.17 -12.15
CA PRO A 584 2.94 10.14 -13.54
C PRO A 584 1.96 9.23 -14.31
N PRO A 585 1.45 9.67 -15.48
CA PRO A 585 0.71 8.77 -16.34
C PRO A 585 1.63 7.59 -16.71
N PRO A 586 1.10 6.35 -16.82
CA PRO A 586 1.89 5.25 -17.34
C PRO A 586 2.45 5.67 -18.71
N PRO A 587 3.74 5.41 -19.00
CA PRO A 587 4.30 5.71 -20.30
C PRO A 587 3.42 5.03 -21.36
N SER A 588 2.98 5.79 -22.37
CA SER A 588 2.23 5.19 -23.48
C SER A 588 3.26 4.43 -24.33
N LEU A 589 3.45 3.15 -24.03
CA LEU A 589 4.28 2.22 -24.78
C LEU A 589 3.55 1.99 -26.12
N LYS A 590 3.92 2.74 -27.16
CA LYS A 590 3.21 2.68 -28.46
C LYS A 590 3.66 1.50 -29.30
N ASP A 591 4.89 1.06 -29.09
CA ASP A 591 5.48 -0.10 -29.74
C ASP A 591 5.79 -1.18 -28.69
N GLY A 592 5.62 -2.46 -29.03
CA GLY A 592 5.93 -3.60 -28.13
C GLY A 592 7.41 -3.70 -27.71
N THR A 593 8.22 -2.69 -28.06
CA THR A 593 9.64 -2.52 -27.75
C THR A 593 9.90 -1.44 -26.69
N ASP A 594 8.95 -0.53 -26.42
CA ASP A 594 9.08 0.45 -25.34
C ASP A 594 8.92 -0.32 -24.01
N LEU A 595 10.03 -0.60 -23.33
CA LEU A 595 10.00 -1.10 -21.96
C LEU A 595 10.40 0.05 -21.03
N PRO A 596 9.73 0.20 -19.86
CA PRO A 596 10.16 1.18 -18.86
C PRO A 596 11.62 0.91 -18.48
N ILE A 597 12.38 1.98 -18.19
CA ILE A 597 13.77 1.89 -17.72
C ILE A 597 13.81 0.93 -16.53
N LYS A 598 14.56 -0.16 -16.68
CA LYS A 598 14.86 -1.12 -15.62
C LYS A 598 16.15 -0.67 -14.95
N CYS A 599 16.03 -0.17 -13.73
CA CYS A 599 17.17 0.22 -12.92
C CYS A 599 17.04 -0.44 -11.56
N GLU A 600 18.06 -1.15 -11.13
CA GLU A 600 18.12 -1.72 -9.79
C GLU A 600 19.42 -1.33 -9.10
N ILE A 601 19.31 -0.81 -7.88
CA ILE A 601 20.44 -0.48 -7.03
C ILE A 601 20.32 -1.35 -5.78
N SER A 602 21.36 -2.12 -5.49
CA SER A 602 21.47 -2.92 -4.28
C SER A 602 21.42 -1.99 -3.05
N PRO A 603 20.63 -2.30 -2.00
CA PRO A 603 20.66 -1.54 -0.76
C PRO A 603 22.06 -1.39 -0.15
N LEU A 604 22.97 -2.35 -0.39
CA LEU A 604 24.36 -2.27 0.07
C LEU A 604 25.12 -1.11 -0.60
N VAL A 605 24.74 -0.70 -1.81
CA VAL A 605 25.29 0.47 -2.50
C VAL A 605 24.64 1.75 -1.97
N SER A 606 23.31 1.81 -1.93
CA SER A 606 22.57 3.00 -1.51
C SER A 606 21.28 2.65 -0.78
N TYR A 607 21.08 3.22 0.40
CA TYR A 607 19.89 3.00 1.22
C TYR A 607 18.70 3.85 0.77
N GLY A 608 18.96 5.11 0.45
CA GLY A 608 17.97 6.14 0.15
C GLY A 608 18.37 7.07 -1.01
N GLY A 609 19.29 6.64 -1.87
CA GLY A 609 19.80 7.40 -3.02
C GLY A 609 21.12 8.13 -2.77
N GLU A 610 21.70 8.02 -1.57
CA GLU A 610 23.01 8.58 -1.23
C GLU A 610 24.18 7.79 -1.84
N GLY A 611 25.32 8.45 -2.08
CA GLY A 611 26.58 7.80 -2.42
C GLY A 611 26.69 7.30 -3.86
N LEU A 612 25.78 7.73 -4.74
CA LEU A 612 25.74 7.29 -6.14
C LEU A 612 26.57 8.16 -7.07
N GLU A 613 26.95 9.37 -6.65
CA GLU A 613 27.55 10.37 -7.53
C GLU A 613 28.88 9.92 -8.13
N GLU A 614 29.69 9.16 -7.39
CA GLU A 614 30.95 8.61 -7.90
C GLU A 614 30.71 7.53 -8.98
N LEU A 615 29.55 6.86 -8.93
CA LEU A 615 29.22 5.77 -9.84
C LEU A 615 28.53 6.25 -11.11
N VAL A 616 27.72 7.32 -11.04
CA VAL A 616 26.81 7.69 -12.14
C VAL A 616 26.98 9.11 -12.68
N ARG A 617 27.62 10.04 -11.96
CA ARG A 617 27.63 11.46 -12.35
C ARG A 617 28.31 11.64 -13.72
N GLY A 618 27.59 12.28 -14.64
CA GLY A 618 28.08 12.57 -16.00
C GLY A 618 28.21 11.33 -16.89
N ARG A 619 27.71 10.17 -16.46
CA ARG A 619 27.71 8.92 -17.22
C ARG A 619 26.34 8.64 -17.82
N GLU A 620 26.34 7.87 -18.89
CA GLU A 620 25.15 7.47 -19.64
C GLU A 620 25.05 5.93 -19.63
N PHE A 621 23.85 5.39 -19.43
CA PHE A 621 23.61 3.96 -19.26
C PHE A 621 22.47 3.46 -20.14
N HIS A 622 22.51 2.20 -20.54
CA HIS A 622 21.38 1.54 -21.20
C HIS A 622 20.28 1.14 -20.19
N PRO A 623 19.01 0.99 -20.62
CA PRO A 623 17.84 0.89 -19.73
C PRO A 623 17.69 -0.42 -18.95
N THR A 624 18.70 -1.29 -18.89
CA THR A 624 18.76 -2.38 -17.90
C THR A 624 20.05 -2.24 -17.11
N LEU A 625 20.00 -1.38 -16.09
CA LEU A 625 21.12 -1.01 -15.24
C LEU A 625 20.97 -1.67 -13.88
N VAL A 626 21.98 -2.44 -13.47
CA VAL A 626 22.11 -2.97 -12.10
C VAL A 626 23.36 -2.37 -11.47
N ILE A 627 23.25 -1.82 -10.28
CA ILE A 627 24.40 -1.36 -9.49
C ILE A 627 24.41 -2.12 -8.16
N ASP A 628 25.45 -2.91 -7.94
CA ASP A 628 25.63 -3.71 -6.74
C ASP A 628 27.07 -3.59 -6.21
N GLU A 629 27.39 -4.37 -5.18
CA GLU A 629 28.72 -4.40 -4.54
C GLU A 629 29.86 -4.80 -5.48
N SER A 630 29.56 -5.46 -6.61
CA SER A 630 30.55 -5.83 -7.62
C SER A 630 30.73 -4.75 -8.70
N GLY A 631 29.86 -3.73 -8.74
CA GLY A 631 30.01 -2.56 -9.58
C GLY A 631 28.76 -2.21 -10.38
N VAL A 632 28.98 -1.67 -11.58
CA VAL A 632 27.93 -1.20 -12.50
C VAL A 632 27.79 -2.19 -13.65
N HIS A 633 26.59 -2.72 -13.85
CA HIS A 633 26.28 -3.73 -14.86
C HIS A 633 25.18 -3.25 -15.80
N GLU A 634 25.46 -3.24 -17.10
CA GLU A 634 24.46 -2.98 -18.14
C GLU A 634 24.08 -4.31 -18.78
N LEU A 635 22.90 -4.83 -18.44
CA LEU A 635 22.42 -6.11 -18.95
C LEU A 635 21.94 -5.93 -20.39
N VAL A 636 22.70 -6.46 -21.34
CA VAL A 636 22.34 -6.44 -22.76
C VAL A 636 21.26 -7.48 -23.03
N LYS A 637 20.24 -7.14 -23.84
CA LYS A 637 19.08 -7.99 -24.15
C LYS A 637 19.40 -9.30 -24.91
N ASN A 638 20.67 -9.61 -25.15
CA ASN A 638 21.10 -10.85 -25.78
C ASN A 638 21.85 -11.67 -24.73
N GLY A 639 21.14 -12.64 -24.14
CA GLY A 639 21.67 -13.50 -23.07
C GLY A 639 23.07 -14.01 -23.37
N VAL A 640 23.98 -13.71 -22.43
CA VAL A 640 25.18 -14.47 -22.11
C VAL A 640 25.27 -14.53 -20.60
#